data_AF-A0A670I7X4-F1
#
_entry.id   AF-A0A670I7X4-F1
#
_cell.length_a   1.000
_cell.length_b   1.000
_cell.length_c   1.000
_cell.angle_alpha   90.00
_cell.angle_beta   90.00
_cell.angle_gamma   90.00
#
_symmetry.space_group_name_H-M   'P 1'
#
loop_
_entity.id
_entity.type
_entity.pdbx_description
1 polymer ?
#
loop_
_entity_poly.entity_id
_entity_poly.type
_entity_poly.pdbx_seq_one_letter_code
_entity_poly.pdbx_strand_id
1 'polypeptide(L)'
;MSQKRRKRKPAESKQEGAEEEALVPDGLESNGRLASGAPPGAKKAAGGGDVGSRGSAALAEAIKQARLDAAPSVAEFKYNKKRVRLISQEPDLKEDARGILYWMSRDQRVQDNWAFLYAQRLALKQKLPLHVCFCLVPKFLEATIRHFGFLIRGLKEVAEECKELSIPFHLLIGFAKDVLPPFVTTHGIGGVVTDFAPLRVPMQWVQDVQARLPPDVPFVQVDAHNIVPCWVASDKQEYGARTIRRKIHDRLAEFLTEFPPVVRHPYPAEFQAEPVDWDACYASLQVDRSVKEVTWAQPGTAAGLAVLEEFIKDRLKFFGTDRNNPNRAALSNLSPWFHFGQISVQRAILEVRKLRSRYKESAEAFIEEAVVRRELADNFCYYNPNYDKVEGAYDWAKTTLKLHAKDKRPHLYKLEQLEAGKTHDPLWNAAQLQMVHEGKMHGFLRMYWAKKILEWTTSPEEALKFSIYLNDRYELDGRDPNGYVGQSWEEAGWLYHRVIGLQRAPRALYVGLPLKVTRKLQLIQNAAARLVTGSGRRDHITPVLKDLHWLPVRFRAQFKVLVLTFKALNGLGPVYLKERLHPHRSTRTLRSSTEGLLAVPSLREAKLQGTRQRAFSVVAPSLWNTLSPDVKENNNYQAFRRHLKAALFREAFNV
;
A
#
# COMPACT_ATOMS: atom_id res chain seq x y z
N MET A 1 -4.31 58.01 11.82
CA MET A 1 -5.72 58.49 11.91
C MET A 1 -6.22 58.65 10.47
N SER A 2 -7.46 58.41 10.05
CA SER A 2 -8.71 57.95 10.69
C SER A 2 -9.38 56.91 9.76
N GLN A 3 -10.16 55.91 10.20
CA GLN A 3 -11.63 55.95 10.41
C GLN A 3 -12.42 56.69 9.29
N LYS A 4 -13.57 56.21 8.76
CA LYS A 4 -14.47 55.10 9.14
C LYS A 4 -15.50 54.81 8.02
N ARG A 5 -16.26 53.69 8.15
CA ARG A 5 -17.63 53.44 7.61
C ARG A 5 -17.87 53.43 6.08
N ARG A 6 -18.36 52.30 5.56
CA ARG A 6 -19.53 52.27 4.64
C ARG A 6 -20.76 51.73 5.40
N LYS A 7 -21.96 52.11 4.97
CA LYS A 7 -23.23 51.90 5.70
C LYS A 7 -23.96 50.60 5.28
N ARG A 8 -24.86 50.10 6.15
CA ARG A 8 -25.96 49.17 5.82
C ARG A 8 -27.25 49.96 5.51
N LYS A 9 -28.10 49.45 4.61
CA LYS A 9 -29.59 49.44 4.60
C LYS A 9 -30.10 49.26 3.15
N PRO A 10 -31.37 48.85 2.90
CA PRO A 10 -32.28 48.04 3.73
C PRO A 10 -32.80 46.82 2.92
N ALA A 11 -33.97 46.28 3.26
CA ALA A 11 -34.72 45.29 2.46
C ALA A 11 -36.24 45.52 2.64
N GLU A 12 -37.03 45.16 1.63
CA GLU A 12 -38.51 45.13 1.57
C GLU A 12 -38.89 43.83 0.82
N SER A 13 -39.80 42.94 1.28
CA SER A 13 -41.29 43.02 1.41
C SER A 13 -41.99 43.00 0.03
N LYS A 14 -43.08 42.28 -0.28
CA LYS A 14 -44.15 41.47 0.40
C LYS A 14 -44.55 40.29 -0.55
N GLN A 15 -45.48 39.33 -0.34
CA GLN A 15 -46.22 38.60 0.74
C GLN A 15 -46.66 37.26 0.06
N GLU A 16 -46.82 36.09 0.70
CA GLU A 16 -47.84 35.57 1.65
C GLU A 16 -49.29 35.38 1.13
N GLY A 17 -49.83 34.18 1.42
CA GLY A 17 -51.21 33.71 1.24
C GLY A 17 -51.37 32.59 0.19
N ALA A 18 -52.24 31.58 0.34
CA ALA A 18 -52.83 30.90 1.52
C ALA A 18 -53.58 29.63 1.02
N GLU A 19 -53.60 28.56 1.84
CA GLU A 19 -54.53 27.39 1.74
C GLU A 19 -54.56 26.57 0.40
N GLU A 20 -55.11 25.35 0.31
CA GLU A 20 -56.11 24.63 1.14
C GLU A 20 -55.82 23.10 1.24
N GLU A 21 -56.40 22.39 2.22
CA GLU A 21 -56.31 20.92 2.39
C GLU A 21 -57.64 20.21 2.04
N ALA A 22 -57.61 19.05 1.36
CA ALA A 22 -58.76 18.12 1.37
C ALA A 22 -58.41 16.65 0.99
N LEU A 23 -58.48 15.77 2.00
CA LEU A 23 -59.14 14.44 2.03
C LEU A 23 -58.81 13.28 1.04
N VAL A 24 -58.91 12.07 1.60
CA VAL A 24 -58.88 10.73 0.97
C VAL A 24 -60.24 10.05 1.21
N PRO A 25 -60.63 9.02 0.43
CA PRO A 25 -61.00 7.76 1.11
C PRO A 25 -60.55 6.47 0.38
N ASP A 26 -60.56 5.35 1.11
CA ASP A 26 -60.07 4.01 0.73
C ASP A 26 -61.10 3.10 0.02
N GLY A 27 -60.61 1.98 -0.54
CA GLY A 27 -61.38 0.78 -0.92
C GLY A 27 -61.07 0.26 -2.32
N LEU A 28 -61.00 -1.05 -2.62
CA LEU A 28 -61.18 -2.27 -1.80
C LEU A 28 -60.37 -3.45 -2.41
N GLU A 29 -60.27 -4.54 -1.64
CA GLU A 29 -60.14 -5.98 -1.99
C GLU A 29 -60.11 -6.45 -3.48
N SER A 30 -59.57 -7.61 -3.86
CA SER A 30 -58.73 -8.67 -3.25
C SER A 30 -58.38 -9.72 -4.34
N ASN A 31 -57.83 -10.89 -3.98
CA ASN A 31 -57.35 -11.99 -4.86
C ASN A 31 -56.09 -11.66 -5.70
N GLY A 32 -55.17 -12.60 -5.99
CA GLY A 32 -55.01 -13.95 -5.44
C GLY A 32 -54.78 -15.05 -6.49
N ARG A 33 -53.52 -15.46 -6.72
CA ARG A 33 -53.09 -16.83 -7.11
C ARG A 33 -51.57 -16.94 -7.26
N LEU A 34 -51.03 -18.14 -7.02
CA LEU A 34 -49.68 -18.50 -7.46
C LEU A 34 -49.69 -18.82 -8.96
N ALA A 35 -48.65 -18.42 -9.68
CA ALA A 35 -48.27 -19.02 -10.95
C ALA A 35 -46.75 -18.92 -11.15
N SER A 36 -46.09 -20.05 -11.39
CA SER A 36 -44.70 -20.10 -11.82
C SER A 36 -44.58 -19.70 -13.30
N GLY A 37 -43.75 -18.71 -13.63
CA GLY A 37 -43.51 -18.29 -15.01
C GLY A 37 -42.08 -17.83 -15.23
N ALA A 38 -41.30 -18.58 -16.00
CA ALA A 38 -39.97 -18.17 -16.45
C ALA A 38 -40.06 -17.31 -17.71
N PRO A 39 -39.50 -16.09 -17.75
CA PRO A 39 -39.43 -15.29 -18.97
C PRO A 39 -38.32 -15.80 -19.93
N PRO A 40 -38.42 -15.59 -21.26
CA PRO A 40 -37.69 -16.40 -22.24
C PRO A 40 -36.60 -15.64 -23.03
N GLY A 41 -35.83 -16.42 -23.79
CA GLY A 41 -35.41 -16.04 -25.15
C GLY A 41 -34.22 -15.10 -25.28
N ALA A 42 -33.01 -15.66 -25.28
CA ALA A 42 -31.81 -14.94 -25.72
C ALA A 42 -31.91 -14.59 -27.21
N LYS A 43 -32.09 -13.30 -27.53
CA LYS A 43 -31.98 -12.79 -28.91
C LYS A 43 -30.51 -12.63 -29.28
N LYS A 44 -30.10 -13.27 -30.38
CA LYS A 44 -28.79 -13.03 -31.01
C LYS A 44 -28.69 -11.56 -31.45
N ALA A 45 -27.64 -10.87 -31.03
CA ALA A 45 -27.15 -9.67 -31.68
C ALA A 45 -25.85 -10.02 -32.41
N ALA A 46 -25.90 -10.03 -33.75
CA ALA A 46 -24.71 -10.12 -34.59
C ALA A 46 -24.38 -8.72 -35.12
N GLY A 47 -23.09 -8.41 -35.27
CA GLY A 47 -22.63 -7.09 -35.72
C GLY A 47 -22.30 -6.13 -34.58
N GLY A 48 -21.09 -6.25 -34.04
CA GLY A 48 -20.45 -5.26 -33.17
C GLY A 48 -18.99 -5.14 -33.58
N GLY A 49 -18.64 -4.06 -34.29
CA GLY A 49 -17.28 -3.84 -34.81
C GLY A 49 -16.29 -3.38 -33.75
N ASP A 50 -15.01 -3.29 -34.14
CA ASP A 50 -13.94 -2.82 -33.25
C ASP A 50 -14.15 -1.38 -32.77
N VAL A 51 -14.35 -1.24 -31.46
CA VAL A 51 -14.31 0.02 -30.71
C VAL A 51 -13.28 -0.06 -29.56
N GLY A 52 -12.42 -1.10 -29.57
CA GLY A 52 -11.42 -1.35 -28.53
C GLY A 52 -10.03 -0.79 -28.87
N SER A 53 -9.56 -1.00 -30.11
CA SER A 53 -8.15 -0.74 -30.48
C SER A 53 -7.77 0.74 -30.40
N ARG A 54 -8.61 1.62 -30.93
CA ARG A 54 -8.31 3.05 -31.13
C ARG A 54 -8.11 3.84 -29.83
N GLY A 55 -8.58 3.32 -28.70
CA GLY A 55 -8.51 4.00 -27.40
C GLY A 55 -7.15 3.92 -26.71
N SER A 56 -6.32 2.92 -27.05
CA SER A 56 -5.06 2.59 -26.36
C SER A 56 -3.79 3.04 -27.11
N ALA A 57 -3.90 3.38 -28.39
CA ALA A 57 -2.76 3.83 -29.18
C ALA A 57 -2.30 5.24 -28.80
N ALA A 58 -3.20 6.06 -28.24
CA ALA A 58 -2.97 7.48 -27.98
C ALA A 58 -1.91 7.73 -26.89
N LEU A 59 -1.98 7.06 -25.73
CA LEU A 59 -0.94 7.21 -24.71
C LEU A 59 0.38 6.54 -25.15
N ALA A 60 0.32 5.39 -25.84
CA ALA A 60 1.51 4.70 -26.30
C ALA A 60 2.34 5.56 -27.28
N GLU A 61 1.71 6.18 -28.27
CA GLU A 61 2.39 7.06 -29.23
C GLU A 61 2.85 8.38 -28.58
N ALA A 62 2.05 8.96 -27.67
CA ALA A 62 2.46 10.15 -26.91
C ALA A 62 3.68 9.89 -26.00
N ILE A 63 3.79 8.68 -25.45
CA ILE A 63 4.98 8.24 -24.69
C ILE A 63 6.18 8.05 -25.62
N LYS A 64 5.98 7.41 -26.78
CA LYS A 64 7.03 7.22 -27.79
C LYS A 64 7.61 8.55 -28.27
N GLN A 65 6.77 9.55 -28.54
CA GLN A 65 7.22 10.91 -28.85
C GLN A 65 7.96 11.54 -27.66
N ALA A 66 7.42 11.47 -26.44
CA ALA A 66 8.08 12.01 -25.25
C ALA A 66 9.47 11.39 -24.96
N ARG A 67 9.73 10.15 -25.41
CA ARG A 67 11.07 9.55 -25.36
C ARG A 67 12.02 10.18 -26.39
N LEU A 68 11.58 10.33 -27.64
CA LEU A 68 12.34 10.97 -28.71
C LEU A 68 12.66 12.45 -28.38
N ASP A 69 11.70 13.17 -27.79
CA ASP A 69 11.86 14.55 -27.32
C ASP A 69 12.91 14.67 -26.18
N ALA A 70 13.13 13.60 -25.41
CA ALA A 70 14.09 13.58 -24.31
C ALA A 70 15.53 13.30 -24.76
N ALA A 71 15.70 12.42 -25.77
CA ALA A 71 16.88 12.30 -26.64
C ALA A 71 16.57 11.32 -27.78
N PRO A 72 17.21 11.44 -28.96
CA PRO A 72 17.05 10.45 -30.04
C PRO A 72 17.65 9.08 -29.68
N SER A 73 18.63 9.02 -28.77
CA SER A 73 19.25 7.77 -28.33
C SER A 73 19.76 7.84 -26.89
N VAL A 74 20.00 6.67 -26.28
CA VAL A 74 20.63 6.55 -24.96
C VAL A 74 22.11 6.96 -24.94
N ALA A 75 22.77 7.10 -26.10
CA ALA A 75 24.15 7.58 -26.17
C ALA A 75 24.23 9.08 -25.84
N GLU A 76 23.32 9.87 -26.44
CA GLU A 76 23.23 11.32 -26.30
C GLU A 76 22.53 11.75 -24.99
N PHE A 77 21.63 10.91 -24.46
CA PHE A 77 20.96 11.18 -23.19
C PHE A 77 21.96 11.35 -22.02
N LYS A 78 21.64 12.22 -21.05
CA LYS A 78 22.47 12.43 -19.84
C LYS A 78 22.19 11.35 -18.78
N TYR A 79 22.59 10.11 -19.05
CA TYR A 79 22.35 8.96 -18.18
C TYR A 79 22.94 9.16 -16.76
N ASN A 80 22.11 9.02 -15.72
CA ASN A 80 22.56 9.18 -14.33
C ASN A 80 23.24 7.90 -13.80
N LYS A 81 24.58 7.89 -13.80
CA LYS A 81 25.39 6.77 -13.32
C LYS A 81 25.12 6.36 -11.86
N LYS A 82 24.48 7.17 -11.00
CA LYS A 82 24.09 6.77 -9.63
C LYS A 82 23.06 5.63 -9.59
N ARG A 83 22.39 5.34 -10.73
CA ARG A 83 21.54 4.15 -10.91
C ARG A 83 22.31 2.83 -10.96
N VAL A 84 23.63 2.88 -11.08
CA VAL A 84 24.50 1.76 -11.43
C VAL A 84 25.40 1.43 -10.24
N ARG A 85 25.63 0.13 -9.99
CA ARG A 85 26.68 -0.36 -9.12
C ARG A 85 27.48 -1.46 -9.82
N LEU A 86 28.81 -1.40 -9.71
CA LEU A 86 29.67 -2.51 -10.10
C LEU A 86 29.50 -3.64 -9.07
N ILE A 87 29.52 -4.88 -9.55
CA ILE A 87 29.44 -6.10 -8.74
C ILE A 87 30.78 -6.87 -8.82
N SER A 88 31.42 -6.92 -9.99
CA SER A 88 32.79 -7.39 -10.18
C SER A 88 33.83 -6.51 -9.45
N GLN A 89 35.07 -6.99 -9.36
CA GLN A 89 36.20 -6.16 -8.94
C GLN A 89 36.72 -5.31 -10.12
N GLU A 90 36.96 -5.95 -11.27
CA GLU A 90 37.37 -5.24 -12.48
C GLU A 90 36.21 -4.48 -13.13
N PRO A 91 36.43 -3.22 -13.56
CA PRO A 91 35.42 -2.37 -14.21
C PRO A 91 35.49 -2.38 -15.75
N ASP A 92 36.65 -2.75 -16.31
CA ASP A 92 36.97 -2.58 -17.74
C ASP A 92 36.67 -3.85 -18.54
N LEU A 93 36.41 -3.66 -19.84
CA LEU A 93 36.12 -4.75 -20.77
C LEU A 93 37.38 -5.23 -21.47
N LYS A 94 37.40 -6.52 -21.80
CA LYS A 94 38.44 -7.10 -22.67
C LYS A 94 38.45 -6.47 -24.06
N GLU A 95 39.63 -6.47 -24.68
CA GLU A 95 39.81 -6.00 -26.06
C GLU A 95 39.18 -6.96 -27.10
N ASP A 96 39.03 -8.24 -26.78
CA ASP A 96 38.45 -9.29 -27.61
C ASP A 96 36.94 -9.53 -27.37
N ALA A 97 36.29 -8.65 -26.61
CA ALA A 97 34.87 -8.76 -26.24
C ALA A 97 33.94 -8.80 -27.47
N ARG A 98 33.15 -9.87 -27.61
CA ARG A 98 32.24 -10.09 -28.76
C ARG A 98 30.82 -9.58 -28.56
N GLY A 99 30.48 -9.11 -27.36
CA GLY A 99 29.15 -8.57 -27.05
C GLY A 99 28.97 -8.13 -25.60
N ILE A 100 27.91 -7.35 -25.36
CA ILE A 100 27.37 -6.99 -24.04
C ILE A 100 26.09 -7.78 -23.80
N LEU A 101 25.88 -8.28 -22.58
CA LEU A 101 24.69 -9.04 -22.22
C LEU A 101 23.88 -8.36 -21.10
N TYR A 102 22.62 -8.04 -21.36
CA TYR A 102 21.65 -7.73 -20.31
C TYR A 102 20.97 -9.01 -19.84
N TRP A 103 21.29 -9.45 -18.63
CA TRP A 103 20.50 -10.44 -17.89
C TRP A 103 19.29 -9.73 -17.27
N MET A 104 18.13 -9.96 -17.89
CA MET A 104 16.83 -9.46 -17.44
C MET A 104 16.25 -10.40 -16.38
N SER A 105 15.64 -9.84 -15.32
CA SER A 105 15.03 -10.61 -14.23
C SER A 105 13.74 -9.96 -13.71
N ARG A 106 13.84 -8.80 -13.04
CA ARG A 106 12.70 -8.07 -12.43
C ARG A 106 12.04 -7.10 -13.41
N ASP A 107 12.79 -6.46 -14.30
CA ASP A 107 12.29 -5.38 -15.15
C ASP A 107 12.04 -5.90 -16.58
N GLN A 108 10.95 -6.67 -16.74
CA GLN A 108 10.60 -7.44 -17.94
C GLN A 108 9.93 -6.58 -19.02
N ARG A 109 10.66 -5.56 -19.49
CA ARG A 109 10.28 -4.63 -20.57
C ARG A 109 11.52 -4.10 -21.28
N VAL A 110 11.40 -3.73 -22.54
CA VAL A 110 12.47 -3.07 -23.30
C VAL A 110 12.51 -1.57 -22.97
N GLN A 111 11.42 -0.86 -23.21
CA GLN A 111 11.34 0.59 -23.04
C GLN A 111 11.14 1.03 -21.58
N ASP A 112 11.50 2.28 -21.27
CA ASP A 112 11.49 2.85 -19.91
C ASP A 112 12.23 1.97 -18.87
N ASN A 113 13.29 1.26 -19.29
CA ASN A 113 14.10 0.36 -18.47
C ASN A 113 15.54 0.87 -18.36
N TRP A 114 15.96 1.31 -17.16
CA TRP A 114 17.30 1.87 -16.96
C TRP A 114 18.45 0.85 -17.07
N ALA A 115 18.19 -0.45 -16.89
CA ALA A 115 19.19 -1.52 -17.02
C ALA A 115 19.44 -1.83 -18.50
N PHE A 116 18.36 -2.01 -19.28
CA PHE A 116 18.41 -2.16 -20.74
C PHE A 116 19.11 -0.95 -21.38
N LEU A 117 18.70 0.27 -21.01
CA LEU A 117 19.29 1.52 -21.47
C LEU A 117 20.78 1.63 -21.11
N TYR A 118 21.20 1.17 -19.93
CA TYR A 118 22.62 1.13 -19.57
C TYR A 118 23.40 0.12 -20.42
N ALA A 119 22.88 -1.08 -20.62
CA ALA A 119 23.50 -2.12 -21.44
C ALA A 119 23.65 -1.67 -22.90
N GLN A 120 22.62 -1.06 -23.50
CA GLN A 120 22.72 -0.47 -24.83
C GLN A 120 23.73 0.68 -24.87
N ARG A 121 23.76 1.56 -23.86
CA ARG A 121 24.77 2.63 -23.79
C ARG A 121 26.21 2.08 -23.74
N LEU A 122 26.43 0.99 -23.01
CA LEU A 122 27.72 0.32 -22.93
C LEU A 122 28.11 -0.32 -24.28
N ALA A 123 27.20 -1.06 -24.89
CA ALA A 123 27.40 -1.69 -26.20
C ALA A 123 27.69 -0.65 -27.30
N LEU A 124 26.90 0.44 -27.35
CA LEU A 124 27.11 1.55 -28.28
C LEU A 124 28.47 2.25 -28.08
N LYS A 125 28.91 2.45 -26.83
CA LYS A 125 30.23 3.06 -26.53
C LYS A 125 31.38 2.19 -27.03
N GLN A 126 31.29 0.87 -26.81
CA GLN A 126 32.36 -0.07 -27.16
C GLN A 126 32.27 -0.61 -28.60
N LYS A 127 31.24 -0.19 -29.36
CA LYS A 127 30.93 -0.67 -30.72
C LYS A 127 30.62 -2.17 -30.83
N LEU A 128 30.10 -2.75 -29.74
CA LEU A 128 29.82 -4.18 -29.64
C LEU A 128 28.33 -4.49 -29.87
N PRO A 129 27.98 -5.73 -30.28
CA PRO A 129 26.63 -6.24 -30.20
C PRO A 129 26.03 -6.14 -28.80
N LEU A 130 24.70 -5.97 -28.74
CA LEU A 130 23.91 -6.08 -27.52
C LEU A 130 23.07 -7.35 -27.60
N HIS A 131 23.08 -8.13 -26.53
CA HIS A 131 22.21 -9.27 -26.31
C HIS A 131 21.38 -9.07 -25.04
N VAL A 132 20.21 -9.69 -25.00
CA VAL A 132 19.38 -9.81 -23.79
C VAL A 132 19.22 -11.30 -23.49
N CYS A 133 19.20 -11.68 -22.22
CA CYS A 133 18.79 -13.01 -21.82
C CYS A 133 17.85 -12.99 -20.61
N PHE A 134 17.02 -14.02 -20.51
CA PHE A 134 16.21 -14.31 -19.33
C PHE A 134 16.47 -15.76 -18.90
N CYS A 135 16.71 -15.99 -17.61
CA CYS A 135 16.95 -17.33 -17.05
C CYS A 135 15.64 -17.88 -16.45
N LEU A 136 14.96 -18.76 -17.19
CA LEU A 136 13.69 -19.36 -16.78
C LEU A 136 13.94 -20.56 -15.85
N VAL A 137 13.69 -20.36 -14.56
CA VAL A 137 13.71 -21.44 -13.55
C VAL A 137 12.43 -22.28 -13.60
N PRO A 138 12.49 -23.61 -13.38
CA PRO A 138 11.32 -24.50 -13.50
C PRO A 138 10.27 -24.32 -12.39
N LYS A 139 10.68 -23.75 -11.24
CA LYS A 139 9.82 -23.30 -10.12
C LYS A 139 10.47 -22.10 -9.44
N PHE A 140 9.67 -21.16 -8.94
CA PHE A 140 10.13 -20.02 -8.12
C PHE A 140 9.18 -19.78 -6.93
N LEU A 141 9.67 -19.96 -5.70
CA LEU A 141 8.88 -19.81 -4.46
C LEU A 141 7.53 -20.56 -4.58
N GLU A 142 6.42 -19.96 -4.14
CA GLU A 142 5.06 -20.50 -4.29
C GLU A 142 4.36 -20.02 -5.58
N ALA A 143 5.11 -19.54 -6.58
CA ALA A 143 4.54 -19.06 -7.84
C ALA A 143 3.88 -20.21 -8.62
N THR A 144 2.56 -20.10 -8.76
CA THR A 144 1.68 -21.00 -9.50
C THR A 144 1.61 -20.66 -10.99
N ILE A 145 0.93 -21.47 -11.81
CA ILE A 145 0.84 -21.27 -13.27
C ILE A 145 0.25 -19.91 -13.66
N ARG A 146 -0.63 -19.34 -12.82
CA ARG A 146 -1.11 -17.94 -12.92
C ARG A 146 0.01 -16.93 -13.16
N HIS A 147 1.14 -17.13 -12.49
CA HIS A 147 2.27 -16.20 -12.45
C HIS A 147 3.23 -16.44 -13.61
N PHE A 148 3.56 -17.71 -13.87
CA PHE A 148 4.42 -18.06 -14.99
C PHE A 148 3.74 -17.83 -16.35
N GLY A 149 2.42 -18.02 -16.47
CA GLY A 149 1.67 -17.62 -17.66
C GLY A 149 1.73 -16.11 -17.91
N PHE A 150 1.57 -15.30 -16.85
CA PHE A 150 1.70 -13.84 -16.94
C PHE A 150 3.13 -13.39 -17.31
N LEU A 151 4.15 -14.04 -16.74
CA LEU A 151 5.56 -13.81 -17.05
C LEU A 151 5.91 -14.19 -18.49
N ILE A 152 5.62 -15.42 -18.91
CA ILE A 152 6.00 -15.96 -20.23
C ILE A 152 5.33 -15.19 -21.37
N ARG A 153 4.03 -14.87 -21.25
CA ARG A 153 3.32 -14.07 -22.26
C ARG A 153 3.88 -12.65 -22.38
N GLY A 154 4.36 -12.06 -21.28
CA GLY A 154 5.07 -10.78 -21.30
C GLY A 154 6.46 -10.86 -21.93
N LEU A 155 7.22 -11.92 -21.64
CA LEU A 155 8.53 -12.15 -22.27
C LEU A 155 8.44 -12.37 -23.79
N LYS A 156 7.31 -12.88 -24.31
CA LYS A 156 7.06 -12.95 -25.74
C LYS A 156 7.02 -11.56 -26.40
N GLU A 157 6.32 -10.59 -25.80
CA GLU A 157 6.29 -9.20 -26.28
C GLU A 157 7.70 -8.57 -26.25
N VAL A 158 8.48 -8.85 -25.19
CA VAL A 158 9.89 -8.43 -25.10
C VAL A 158 10.75 -9.03 -26.21
N ALA A 159 10.59 -10.32 -26.52
CA ALA A 159 11.34 -10.98 -27.59
C ALA A 159 10.97 -10.43 -28.98
N GLU A 160 9.70 -10.08 -29.20
CA GLU A 160 9.21 -9.46 -30.42
C GLU A 160 9.78 -8.04 -30.60
N GLU A 161 9.72 -7.16 -29.58
CA GLU A 161 10.34 -5.82 -29.65
C GLU A 161 11.88 -5.89 -29.80
N CYS A 162 12.55 -6.79 -29.06
CA CYS A 162 14.00 -7.00 -29.22
C CYS A 162 14.38 -7.39 -30.66
N LYS A 163 13.56 -8.23 -31.33
CA LYS A 163 13.76 -8.63 -32.73
C LYS A 163 13.63 -7.44 -33.69
N GLU A 164 12.61 -6.58 -33.52
CA GLU A 164 12.47 -5.35 -34.31
C GLU A 164 13.67 -4.42 -34.15
N LEU A 165 14.16 -4.29 -32.92
CA LEU A 165 15.35 -3.49 -32.57
C LEU A 165 16.68 -4.19 -32.93
N SER A 166 16.66 -5.37 -33.55
CA SER A 166 17.85 -6.13 -33.96
C SER A 166 18.80 -6.49 -32.80
N ILE A 167 18.22 -6.84 -31.66
CA ILE A 167 18.88 -7.25 -30.42
C ILE A 167 18.47 -8.70 -30.13
N PRO A 168 19.38 -9.69 -30.14
CA PRO A 168 19.01 -11.07 -29.85
C PRO A 168 18.53 -11.25 -28.40
N PHE A 169 17.35 -11.85 -28.23
CA PHE A 169 16.78 -12.24 -26.95
C PHE A 169 16.90 -13.76 -26.73
N HIS A 170 17.64 -14.16 -25.70
CA HIS A 170 17.93 -15.56 -25.38
C HIS A 170 17.13 -16.04 -24.16
N LEU A 171 16.26 -17.03 -24.32
CA LEU A 171 15.59 -17.69 -23.18
C LEU A 171 16.43 -18.89 -22.71
N LEU A 172 17.14 -18.74 -21.60
CA LEU A 172 17.98 -19.79 -21.03
C LEU A 172 17.17 -20.59 -19.99
N ILE A 173 17.05 -21.90 -20.16
CA ILE A 173 16.27 -22.76 -19.26
C ILE A 173 17.17 -23.27 -18.13
N GLY A 174 16.94 -22.82 -16.91
CA GLY A 174 17.71 -23.21 -15.72
C GLY A 174 17.98 -22.06 -14.74
N PHE A 175 18.79 -22.34 -13.71
CA PHE A 175 19.24 -21.33 -12.76
C PHE A 175 20.38 -20.51 -13.36
N ALA A 176 20.34 -19.18 -13.21
CA ALA A 176 21.29 -18.26 -13.83
C ALA A 176 22.76 -18.64 -13.57
N LYS A 177 23.11 -19.04 -12.35
CA LYS A 177 24.48 -19.46 -11.98
C LYS A 177 25.02 -20.68 -12.73
N ASP A 178 24.14 -21.51 -13.27
CA ASP A 178 24.47 -22.77 -13.94
C ASP A 178 24.44 -22.60 -15.48
N VAL A 179 23.61 -21.67 -16.01
CA VAL A 179 23.48 -21.44 -17.47
C VAL A 179 24.18 -20.17 -17.98
N LEU A 180 24.25 -19.10 -17.17
CA LEU A 180 24.75 -17.79 -17.61
C LEU A 180 26.28 -17.73 -17.74
N PRO A 181 27.10 -18.27 -16.82
CA PRO A 181 28.56 -18.26 -17.00
C PRO A 181 29.06 -19.11 -18.20
N PRO A 182 28.51 -20.32 -18.47
CA PRO A 182 28.83 -21.06 -19.69
C PRO A 182 28.41 -20.32 -20.98
N PHE A 183 27.25 -19.65 -20.97
CA PHE A 183 26.81 -18.80 -22.08
C PHE A 183 27.79 -17.64 -22.32
N VAL A 184 28.16 -16.91 -21.26
CA VAL A 184 29.12 -15.79 -21.31
C VAL A 184 30.46 -16.24 -21.90
N THR A 185 30.98 -17.39 -21.47
CA THR A 185 32.26 -17.94 -21.92
C THR A 185 32.19 -18.42 -23.38
N THR A 186 31.17 -19.22 -23.72
CA THR A 186 30.99 -19.79 -25.08
C THR A 186 30.85 -18.71 -26.16
N HIS A 187 30.19 -17.60 -25.82
CA HIS A 187 29.91 -16.53 -26.77
C HIS A 187 30.87 -15.32 -26.70
N GLY A 188 31.89 -15.35 -25.83
CA GLY A 188 32.86 -14.26 -25.69
C GLY A 188 32.23 -12.95 -25.19
N ILE A 189 31.22 -13.02 -24.32
CA ILE A 189 30.55 -11.84 -23.75
C ILE A 189 31.53 -11.11 -22.82
N GLY A 190 31.87 -9.87 -23.17
CA GLY A 190 32.86 -9.08 -22.43
C GLY A 190 32.30 -8.23 -21.29
N GLY A 191 30.99 -8.25 -21.06
CA GLY A 191 30.38 -7.52 -19.94
C GLY A 191 28.91 -7.88 -19.73
N VAL A 192 28.52 -8.00 -18.46
CA VAL A 192 27.17 -8.41 -18.04
C VAL A 192 26.49 -7.29 -17.24
N VAL A 193 25.23 -7.01 -17.55
CA VAL A 193 24.36 -6.06 -16.84
C VAL A 193 23.15 -6.81 -16.29
N THR A 194 22.68 -6.49 -15.09
CA THR A 194 21.41 -7.02 -14.52
C THR A 194 20.57 -5.92 -13.87
N ASP A 195 19.25 -6.15 -13.75
CA ASP A 195 18.34 -5.31 -12.97
C ASP A 195 18.39 -5.60 -11.44
N PHE A 196 17.63 -4.85 -10.64
CA PHE A 196 17.69 -4.87 -9.17
C PHE A 196 16.40 -5.35 -8.50
N ALA A 197 16.53 -6.44 -7.72
CA ALA A 197 15.54 -6.90 -6.77
C ALA A 197 16.18 -7.04 -5.37
N PRO A 198 15.62 -6.44 -4.31
CA PRO A 198 16.19 -6.49 -2.95
C PRO A 198 15.85 -7.77 -2.17
N LEU A 199 15.09 -8.69 -2.76
CA LEU A 199 14.70 -9.95 -2.13
C LEU A 199 15.89 -10.91 -2.02
N ARG A 200 15.89 -11.74 -0.97
CA ARG A 200 16.99 -12.66 -0.62
C ARG A 200 17.39 -13.58 -1.76
N VAL A 201 16.43 -14.16 -2.47
CA VAL A 201 16.68 -15.14 -3.54
C VAL A 201 17.31 -14.48 -4.79
N PRO A 202 16.74 -13.40 -5.38
CA PRO A 202 17.42 -12.63 -6.42
C PRO A 202 18.79 -12.07 -6.02
N MET A 203 18.95 -11.56 -4.78
CA MET A 203 20.26 -11.10 -4.28
C MET A 203 21.29 -12.25 -4.22
N GLN A 204 20.86 -13.46 -3.83
CA GLN A 204 21.70 -14.66 -3.88
C GLN A 204 22.04 -15.06 -5.32
N TRP A 205 21.11 -14.96 -6.27
CA TRP A 205 21.41 -15.27 -7.69
C TRP A 205 22.49 -14.35 -8.27
N VAL A 206 22.49 -13.07 -7.92
CA VAL A 206 23.55 -12.13 -8.32
C VAL A 206 24.90 -12.54 -7.73
N GLN A 207 24.95 -12.98 -6.47
CA GLN A 207 26.18 -13.48 -5.84
C GLN A 207 26.65 -14.82 -6.45
N ASP A 208 25.73 -15.77 -6.67
CA ASP A 208 26.02 -17.08 -7.27
C ASP A 208 26.52 -16.96 -8.72
N VAL A 209 26.04 -15.95 -9.47
CA VAL A 209 26.54 -15.59 -10.81
C VAL A 209 27.89 -14.90 -10.72
N GLN A 210 28.05 -13.89 -9.85
CA GLN A 210 29.32 -13.19 -9.64
C GLN A 210 30.46 -14.16 -9.30
N ALA A 211 30.22 -15.16 -8.46
CA ALA A 211 31.21 -16.15 -8.03
C ALA A 211 31.57 -17.19 -9.12
N ARG A 212 30.96 -17.13 -10.30
CA ARG A 212 31.14 -18.09 -11.41
C ARG A 212 31.39 -17.46 -12.77
N LEU A 213 31.11 -16.18 -12.96
CA LEU A 213 31.56 -15.44 -14.14
C LEU A 213 33.10 -15.43 -14.20
N PRO A 214 33.70 -15.36 -15.40
CA PRO A 214 35.13 -15.13 -15.53
C PRO A 214 35.53 -13.85 -14.76
N PRO A 215 36.65 -13.83 -14.00
CA PRO A 215 37.04 -12.68 -13.17
C PRO A 215 37.25 -11.37 -13.95
N ASP A 216 37.52 -11.52 -15.25
CA ASP A 216 37.83 -10.50 -16.25
C ASP A 216 36.60 -10.13 -17.12
N VAL A 217 35.38 -10.49 -16.70
CA VAL A 217 34.12 -10.02 -17.27
C VAL A 217 33.43 -9.08 -16.27
N PRO A 218 33.43 -7.75 -16.50
CA PRO A 218 32.76 -6.81 -15.62
C PRO A 218 31.26 -7.12 -15.50
N PHE A 219 30.79 -7.20 -14.26
CA PHE A 219 29.40 -7.47 -13.91
C PHE A 219 28.80 -6.27 -13.18
N VAL A 220 27.68 -5.77 -13.69
CA VAL A 220 27.07 -4.50 -13.29
C VAL A 220 25.60 -4.72 -12.94
N GLN A 221 25.11 -4.07 -11.88
CA GLN A 221 23.69 -4.05 -11.54
C GLN A 221 23.13 -2.63 -11.59
N VAL A 222 21.89 -2.50 -12.07
CA VAL A 222 21.21 -1.21 -12.26
C VAL A 222 19.84 -1.22 -11.57
N ASP A 223 19.52 -0.16 -10.83
CA ASP A 223 18.15 0.07 -10.34
C ASP A 223 17.28 0.67 -11.46
N ALA A 224 16.62 -0.23 -12.18
CA ALA A 224 15.62 0.04 -13.21
C ALA A 224 14.17 0.02 -12.70
N HIS A 225 13.99 -0.33 -11.43
CA HIS A 225 12.68 -0.53 -10.81
C HIS A 225 12.23 0.70 -10.02
N ASN A 226 13.15 1.35 -9.32
CA ASN A 226 12.90 2.52 -8.47
C ASN A 226 13.21 3.83 -9.20
N ILE A 227 12.40 4.86 -8.93
CA ILE A 227 12.63 6.20 -9.46
C ILE A 227 13.95 6.70 -8.88
N VAL A 228 14.09 6.69 -7.56
CA VAL A 228 15.39 6.91 -6.89
C VAL A 228 15.98 5.54 -6.54
N PRO A 229 17.21 5.20 -6.98
CA PRO A 229 17.83 3.90 -6.68
C PRO A 229 17.86 3.61 -5.19
N CYS A 230 17.58 2.37 -4.78
CA CYS A 230 17.38 2.01 -3.37
C CYS A 230 18.54 2.45 -2.45
N TRP A 231 19.80 2.21 -2.87
CA TRP A 231 21.02 2.61 -2.17
C TRP A 231 21.34 4.11 -2.24
N VAL A 232 20.69 4.87 -3.13
CA VAL A 232 20.80 6.33 -3.22
C VAL A 232 19.70 7.01 -2.39
N ALA A 233 18.49 6.43 -2.38
CA ALA A 233 17.32 6.93 -1.65
C ALA A 233 17.57 6.95 -0.14
N SER A 234 18.27 5.94 0.40
CA SER A 234 18.67 5.89 1.79
C SER A 234 19.96 5.10 1.98
N ASP A 235 20.77 5.54 2.94
CA ASP A 235 21.95 4.89 3.49
C ASP A 235 21.64 3.67 4.40
N LYS A 236 20.37 3.49 4.78
CA LYS A 236 19.91 2.51 5.77
C LYS A 236 18.40 2.21 5.68
N GLN A 237 17.93 1.24 6.45
CA GLN A 237 16.51 0.99 6.71
C GLN A 237 15.84 2.24 7.31
N GLU A 238 14.77 2.71 6.69
CA GLU A 238 14.00 3.85 7.18
C GLU A 238 12.83 3.44 8.07
N TYR A 239 12.58 4.19 9.16
CA TYR A 239 11.50 3.89 10.11
C TYR A 239 10.10 4.02 9.46
N GLY A 240 9.97 4.73 8.34
CA GLY A 240 8.83 4.56 7.44
C GLY A 240 8.56 5.75 6.54
N ALA A 241 7.35 5.78 5.97
CA ALA A 241 6.95 6.76 4.96
C ALA A 241 7.25 8.22 5.38
N ARG A 242 7.09 8.58 6.66
CA ARG A 242 7.42 9.93 7.16
C ARG A 242 8.89 10.31 6.99
N THR A 243 9.83 9.38 7.13
CA THR A 243 11.27 9.66 7.14
C THR A 243 11.89 9.47 5.76
N ILE A 244 11.52 8.42 5.03
CA ILE A 244 11.99 8.19 3.65
C ILE A 244 11.40 9.19 2.64
N ARG A 245 10.14 9.66 2.81
CA ARG A 245 9.49 10.58 1.85
C ARG A 245 10.36 11.79 1.55
N ARG A 246 10.94 12.42 2.59
CA ARG A 246 11.79 13.59 2.38
C ARG A 246 13.02 13.20 1.55
N LYS A 247 13.75 12.15 1.95
CA LYS A 247 14.93 11.65 1.22
C LYS A 247 14.65 11.37 -0.26
N ILE A 248 13.50 10.77 -0.60
CA ILE A 248 13.05 10.54 -1.99
C ILE A 248 12.72 11.87 -2.67
N HIS A 249 11.83 12.69 -2.09
CA HIS A 249 11.37 13.95 -2.70
C HIS A 249 12.50 14.95 -2.95
N ASP A 250 13.48 15.04 -2.04
CA ASP A 250 14.69 15.86 -2.18
C ASP A 250 15.52 15.45 -3.44
N ARG A 251 15.36 14.20 -3.91
CA ARG A 251 16.07 13.61 -5.05
C ARG A 251 15.22 13.50 -6.32
N LEU A 252 13.89 13.63 -6.26
CA LEU A 252 13.02 13.46 -7.43
C LEU A 252 13.38 14.43 -8.58
N ALA A 253 13.92 15.62 -8.30
CA ALA A 253 14.38 16.54 -9.33
C ALA A 253 15.60 16.03 -10.13
N GLU A 254 16.41 15.13 -9.56
CA GLU A 254 17.56 14.52 -10.23
C GLU A 254 17.21 13.21 -10.96
N PHE A 255 16.19 12.49 -10.48
CA PHE A 255 15.93 11.10 -10.90
C PHE A 255 14.61 10.89 -11.66
N LEU A 256 13.59 11.71 -11.44
CA LEU A 256 12.29 11.64 -12.13
C LEU A 256 12.34 12.44 -13.45
N THR A 257 13.28 12.04 -14.30
CA THR A 257 13.43 12.50 -15.70
C THR A 257 12.45 11.76 -16.62
N GLU A 258 12.32 12.22 -17.85
CA GLU A 258 11.91 11.35 -18.96
C GLU A 258 12.98 10.28 -19.26
N PHE A 259 12.62 9.33 -20.11
CA PHE A 259 13.51 8.28 -20.62
C PHE A 259 13.87 8.55 -22.09
N PRO A 260 15.11 8.30 -22.54
CA PRO A 260 15.39 8.12 -23.96
C PRO A 260 14.80 6.77 -24.45
N PRO A 261 14.60 6.57 -25.76
CA PRO A 261 14.21 5.29 -26.31
C PRO A 261 15.38 4.29 -26.25
N VAL A 262 15.05 3.00 -26.12
CA VAL A 262 15.92 1.93 -26.65
C VAL A 262 15.77 1.98 -28.17
N VAL A 263 16.88 2.12 -28.88
CA VAL A 263 16.92 2.25 -30.35
C VAL A 263 17.30 0.93 -31.01
N ARG A 264 17.09 0.83 -32.32
CA ARG A 264 17.61 -0.31 -33.11
C ARG A 264 19.13 -0.36 -32.99
N HIS A 265 19.69 -1.50 -32.60
CA HIS A 265 21.11 -1.62 -32.33
C HIS A 265 21.91 -1.71 -33.63
N PRO A 266 22.93 -0.86 -33.86
CA PRO A 266 23.61 -0.76 -35.16
C PRO A 266 24.74 -1.77 -35.36
N TYR A 267 25.18 -2.47 -34.30
CA TYR A 267 26.25 -3.46 -34.36
C TYR A 267 25.64 -4.86 -34.41
N PRO A 268 25.66 -5.56 -35.56
CA PRO A 268 24.99 -6.84 -35.73
C PRO A 268 25.66 -7.94 -34.90
N ALA A 269 24.87 -8.79 -34.28
CA ALA A 269 25.39 -9.90 -33.48
C ALA A 269 25.94 -11.02 -34.38
N GLU A 270 27.16 -11.47 -34.07
CA GLU A 270 27.87 -12.55 -34.77
C GLU A 270 27.19 -13.92 -34.61
N PHE A 271 26.39 -14.08 -33.55
CA PHE A 271 25.51 -15.22 -33.32
C PHE A 271 24.10 -14.70 -33.01
N GLN A 272 23.09 -15.42 -33.49
CA GLN A 272 21.68 -15.08 -33.25
C GLN A 272 21.14 -15.83 -32.04
N ALA A 273 19.93 -15.47 -31.60
CA ALA A 273 19.19 -16.26 -30.61
C ALA A 273 18.42 -17.38 -31.31
N GLU A 274 18.40 -18.56 -30.69
CA GLU A 274 17.58 -19.68 -31.15
C GLU A 274 16.07 -19.36 -31.04
N PRO A 275 15.23 -19.86 -31.95
CA PRO A 275 13.78 -19.67 -31.86
C PRO A 275 13.21 -20.26 -30.57
N VAL A 276 12.55 -19.41 -29.77
CA VAL A 276 11.94 -19.82 -28.49
C VAL A 276 10.64 -20.58 -28.74
N ASP A 277 10.63 -21.87 -28.41
CA ASP A 277 9.39 -22.65 -28.29
C ASP A 277 8.69 -22.31 -26.96
N TRP A 278 7.79 -21.33 -27.02
CA TRP A 278 7.03 -20.84 -25.87
C TRP A 278 6.09 -21.89 -25.27
N ASP A 279 5.57 -22.82 -26.08
CA ASP A 279 4.61 -23.83 -25.62
C ASP A 279 5.34 -24.98 -24.91
N ALA A 280 6.50 -25.43 -25.42
CA ALA A 280 7.38 -26.34 -24.70
C ALA A 280 7.91 -25.71 -23.40
N CYS A 281 8.27 -24.42 -23.42
CA CYS A 281 8.65 -23.69 -22.20
C CYS A 281 7.52 -23.70 -21.17
N TYR A 282 6.28 -23.37 -21.56
CA TYR A 282 5.10 -23.39 -20.68
C TYR A 282 4.74 -24.82 -20.20
N ALA A 283 4.96 -25.85 -21.02
CA ALA A 283 4.75 -27.25 -20.66
C ALA A 283 5.77 -27.74 -19.61
N SER A 284 7.05 -27.36 -19.73
CA SER A 284 8.13 -27.82 -18.84
C SER A 284 8.07 -27.31 -17.39
N LEU A 285 7.24 -26.29 -17.10
CA LEU A 285 7.12 -25.68 -15.77
C LEU A 285 6.63 -26.67 -14.69
N GLN A 286 7.40 -26.75 -13.60
CA GLN A 286 7.16 -27.62 -12.43
C GLN A 286 6.44 -26.85 -11.31
N VAL A 287 5.32 -26.21 -11.69
CA VAL A 287 4.53 -25.31 -10.83
C VAL A 287 3.14 -25.87 -10.56
N ASP A 288 2.50 -25.43 -9.48
CA ASP A 288 1.10 -25.77 -9.23
C ASP A 288 0.19 -25.15 -10.31
N ARG A 289 -0.55 -26.01 -11.03
CA ARG A 289 -1.47 -25.65 -12.11
C ARG A 289 -2.94 -25.52 -11.66
N SER A 290 -3.25 -25.74 -10.38
CA SER A 290 -4.60 -25.58 -9.81
C SER A 290 -5.04 -24.11 -9.73
N VAL A 291 -4.11 -23.21 -9.40
CA VAL A 291 -4.35 -21.75 -9.37
C VAL A 291 -4.17 -21.19 -10.79
N LYS A 292 -5.28 -21.17 -11.53
CA LYS A 292 -5.31 -20.81 -12.96
C LYS A 292 -4.97 -19.33 -13.22
N GLU A 293 -4.46 -19.08 -14.44
CA GLU A 293 -4.36 -17.74 -15.04
C GLU A 293 -5.69 -16.98 -14.98
N VAL A 294 -5.61 -15.65 -14.90
CA VAL A 294 -6.78 -14.75 -14.82
C VAL A 294 -7.10 -14.19 -16.19
N THR A 295 -8.37 -13.85 -16.44
CA THR A 295 -8.83 -13.35 -17.75
C THR A 295 -8.84 -11.83 -17.87
N TRP A 296 -8.85 -11.09 -16.76
CA TRP A 296 -8.98 -9.63 -16.75
C TRP A 296 -7.64 -8.89 -16.95
N ALA A 297 -6.52 -9.51 -16.61
CA ALA A 297 -5.19 -8.92 -16.69
C ALA A 297 -4.40 -9.55 -17.85
N GLN A 298 -4.41 -8.90 -19.01
CA GLN A 298 -3.57 -9.31 -20.13
C GLN A 298 -2.10 -8.91 -19.87
N PRO A 299 -1.12 -9.80 -20.01
CA PRO A 299 0.29 -9.46 -19.79
C PRO A 299 0.87 -8.59 -20.91
N GLY A 300 2.05 -8.04 -20.68
CA GLY A 300 2.80 -7.23 -21.65
C GLY A 300 2.82 -5.73 -21.34
N THR A 301 3.78 -5.02 -21.93
CA THR A 301 3.94 -3.56 -21.83
C THR A 301 2.77 -2.86 -22.49
N ALA A 302 2.31 -3.34 -23.65
CA ALA A 302 1.18 -2.76 -24.37
C ALA A 302 -0.11 -2.80 -23.53
N ALA A 303 -0.39 -3.95 -22.91
CA ALA A 303 -1.55 -4.11 -22.02
C ALA A 303 -1.41 -3.29 -20.72
N GLY A 304 -0.21 -3.22 -20.14
CA GLY A 304 0.07 -2.37 -18.97
C GLY A 304 -0.13 -0.88 -19.26
N LEU A 305 0.25 -0.42 -20.46
CA LEU A 305 0.01 0.95 -20.92
C LEU A 305 -1.47 1.25 -21.14
N ALA A 306 -2.24 0.30 -21.69
CA ALA A 306 -3.69 0.43 -21.82
C ALA A 306 -4.38 0.63 -20.45
N VAL A 307 -3.99 -0.17 -19.45
CA VAL A 307 -4.51 -0.07 -18.07
C VAL A 307 -4.08 1.23 -17.39
N LEU A 308 -2.88 1.75 -17.69
CA LEU A 308 -2.43 3.07 -17.24
C LEU A 308 -3.27 4.19 -17.87
N GLU A 309 -3.55 4.11 -19.18
CA GLU A 309 -4.35 5.09 -19.91
C GLU A 309 -5.80 5.13 -19.40
N GLU A 310 -6.42 3.97 -19.21
CA GLU A 310 -7.75 3.83 -18.62
C GLU A 310 -7.79 4.36 -17.17
N PHE A 311 -6.78 4.06 -16.34
CA PHE A 311 -6.67 4.64 -15.01
C PHE A 311 -6.61 6.17 -15.05
N ILE A 312 -5.77 6.74 -15.93
CA ILE A 312 -5.54 8.18 -16.05
C ILE A 312 -6.78 8.93 -16.56
N LYS A 313 -7.50 8.38 -17.55
CA LYS A 313 -8.74 8.93 -18.09
C LYS A 313 -9.90 8.84 -17.07
N ASP A 314 -10.11 7.65 -16.51
CA ASP A 314 -11.40 7.33 -15.90
C ASP A 314 -11.39 7.21 -14.38
N ARG A 315 -10.33 6.66 -13.78
CA ARG A 315 -10.30 6.34 -12.34
C ARG A 315 -9.50 7.32 -11.50
N LEU A 316 -8.47 7.96 -12.05
CA LEU A 316 -7.58 8.87 -11.31
C LEU A 316 -8.35 9.99 -10.61
N LYS A 317 -9.40 10.54 -11.24
CA LYS A 317 -10.28 11.56 -10.63
C LYS A 317 -10.94 11.14 -9.30
N PHE A 318 -11.05 9.83 -9.03
CA PHE A 318 -11.59 9.26 -7.79
C PHE A 318 -10.54 8.63 -6.87
N PHE A 319 -9.28 8.46 -7.30
CA PHE A 319 -8.26 7.73 -6.52
C PHE A 319 -8.04 8.33 -5.13
N GLY A 320 -7.97 9.67 -5.00
CA GLY A 320 -7.78 10.34 -3.70
C GLY A 320 -8.89 10.07 -2.69
N THR A 321 -10.14 10.02 -3.15
CA THR A 321 -11.34 9.86 -2.31
C THR A 321 -11.72 8.41 -2.04
N ASP A 322 -11.64 7.55 -3.07
CA ASP A 322 -12.32 6.24 -3.07
C ASP A 322 -11.38 5.04 -3.06
N ARG A 323 -10.04 5.20 -3.11
CA ARG A 323 -9.06 4.08 -3.05
C ARG A 323 -9.15 3.17 -1.81
N ASN A 324 -9.85 3.62 -0.77
CA ASN A 324 -10.08 2.85 0.47
C ASN A 324 -11.48 2.21 0.52
N ASN A 325 -12.26 2.31 -0.56
CA ASN A 325 -13.61 1.76 -0.66
C ASN A 325 -13.63 0.58 -1.64
N PRO A 326 -13.63 -0.69 -1.18
CA PRO A 326 -13.60 -1.86 -2.06
C PRO A 326 -14.82 -1.96 -2.99
N ASN A 327 -15.91 -1.22 -2.71
CA ASN A 327 -17.09 -1.14 -3.57
C ASN A 327 -16.95 -0.09 -4.69
N ARG A 328 -15.73 0.39 -4.98
CA ARG A 328 -15.43 1.37 -6.02
C ARG A 328 -14.22 0.95 -6.83
N ALA A 329 -14.37 0.90 -8.15
CA ALA A 329 -13.26 0.77 -9.09
C ALA A 329 -12.47 2.09 -9.17
N ALA A 330 -11.72 2.43 -8.12
CA ALA A 330 -10.95 3.67 -8.00
C ALA A 330 -9.42 3.46 -8.07
N LEU A 331 -8.95 2.22 -7.96
CA LEU A 331 -7.52 1.87 -8.04
C LEU A 331 -7.01 1.87 -9.51
N SER A 332 -5.69 1.94 -9.68
CA SER A 332 -5.07 1.82 -11.01
C SER A 332 -5.08 0.40 -11.58
N ASN A 333 -5.14 -0.61 -10.71
CA ASN A 333 -4.95 -2.03 -11.00
C ASN A 333 -3.58 -2.44 -11.55
N LEU A 334 -2.64 -1.50 -11.76
CA LEU A 334 -1.32 -1.70 -12.37
C LEU A 334 -0.34 -2.63 -11.62
N SER A 335 -0.67 -3.11 -10.42
CA SER A 335 0.28 -3.82 -9.57
C SER A 335 0.86 -5.13 -10.15
N PRO A 336 0.15 -5.95 -10.97
CA PRO A 336 0.76 -7.07 -11.69
C PRO A 336 1.88 -6.63 -12.66
N TRP A 337 1.58 -5.67 -13.53
CA TRP A 337 2.55 -5.14 -14.50
C TRP A 337 3.71 -4.38 -13.83
N PHE A 338 3.49 -3.79 -12.65
CA PHE A 338 4.57 -3.26 -11.83
C PHE A 338 5.44 -4.37 -11.22
N HIS A 339 4.85 -5.44 -10.68
CA HIS A 339 5.59 -6.55 -10.05
C HIS A 339 6.54 -7.26 -11.02
N PHE A 340 6.02 -7.67 -12.19
CA PHE A 340 6.83 -8.25 -13.26
C PHE A 340 7.67 -7.21 -14.04
N GLY A 341 7.57 -5.93 -13.67
CA GLY A 341 8.29 -4.84 -14.34
C GLY A 341 7.95 -4.67 -15.82
N GLN A 342 6.78 -5.17 -16.27
CA GLN A 342 6.26 -4.99 -17.62
C GLN A 342 5.81 -3.54 -17.89
N ILE A 343 5.63 -2.72 -16.85
CA ILE A 343 5.51 -1.26 -16.99
C ILE A 343 6.33 -0.52 -15.93
N SER A 344 7.02 0.54 -16.36
CA SER A 344 7.81 1.39 -15.48
C SER A 344 6.91 2.21 -14.53
N VAL A 345 7.13 2.11 -13.22
CA VAL A 345 6.48 3.01 -12.25
C VAL A 345 6.89 4.46 -12.50
N GLN A 346 8.13 4.72 -12.91
CA GLN A 346 8.57 6.07 -13.29
C GLN A 346 7.73 6.62 -14.45
N ARG A 347 7.43 5.81 -15.48
CA ARG A 347 6.50 6.18 -16.55
C ARG A 347 5.11 6.52 -16.01
N ALA A 348 4.51 5.65 -15.21
CA ALA A 348 3.19 5.89 -14.63
C ALA A 348 3.13 7.22 -13.82
N ILE A 349 4.22 7.58 -13.13
CA ILE A 349 4.31 8.85 -12.40
C ILE A 349 4.51 10.06 -13.33
N LEU A 350 5.26 9.95 -14.43
CA LEU A 350 5.39 11.00 -15.44
C LEU A 350 4.00 11.34 -16.02
N GLU A 351 3.24 10.33 -16.43
CA GLU A 351 1.91 10.51 -17.01
C GLU A 351 0.88 11.05 -15.99
N VAL A 352 0.85 10.53 -14.76
CA VAL A 352 -0.03 11.06 -13.70
C VAL A 352 0.35 12.50 -13.30
N ARG A 353 1.63 12.89 -13.37
CA ARG A 353 2.07 14.27 -13.12
C ARG A 353 1.49 15.26 -14.13
N LYS A 354 1.29 14.86 -15.40
CA LYS A 354 0.68 15.72 -16.44
C LYS A 354 -0.75 16.17 -16.06
N LEU A 355 -1.49 15.35 -15.28
CA LEU A 355 -2.83 15.68 -14.78
C LEU A 355 -2.88 16.27 -13.35
N ARG A 356 -1.74 16.52 -12.67
CA ARG A 356 -1.73 17.03 -11.27
C ARG A 356 -2.42 18.39 -11.10
N SER A 357 -2.48 19.22 -12.14
CA SER A 357 -3.23 20.48 -12.14
C SER A 357 -4.75 20.27 -12.03
N ARG A 358 -5.27 19.20 -12.65
CA ARG A 358 -6.71 18.86 -12.71
C ARG A 358 -7.16 17.99 -11.54
N TYR A 359 -6.32 17.05 -11.12
CA TYR A 359 -6.64 16.01 -10.12
C TYR A 359 -5.63 15.96 -8.97
N LYS A 360 -5.27 17.13 -8.41
CA LYS A 360 -4.16 17.29 -7.45
C LYS A 360 -4.15 16.26 -6.30
N GLU A 361 -5.26 16.15 -5.56
CA GLU A 361 -5.35 15.26 -4.39
C GLU A 361 -5.12 13.78 -4.77
N SER A 362 -5.74 13.33 -5.86
CA SER A 362 -5.54 11.98 -6.39
C SER A 362 -4.12 11.73 -6.92
N ALA A 363 -3.54 12.69 -7.65
CA ALA A 363 -2.18 12.57 -8.18
C ALA A 363 -1.15 12.53 -7.04
N GLU A 364 -1.31 13.37 -6.02
CA GLU A 364 -0.44 13.38 -4.83
C GLU A 364 -0.63 12.10 -3.98
N ALA A 365 -1.85 11.58 -3.88
CA ALA A 365 -2.11 10.29 -3.25
C ALA A 365 -1.51 9.12 -4.05
N PHE A 366 -1.57 9.13 -5.38
CA PHE A 366 -0.97 8.08 -6.22
C PHE A 366 0.56 8.08 -6.14
N ILE A 367 1.19 9.27 -6.11
CA ILE A 367 2.65 9.42 -5.89
C ILE A 367 3.07 8.89 -4.51
N GLU A 368 2.29 9.16 -3.44
CA GLU A 368 2.56 8.61 -2.11
C GLU A 368 2.55 7.07 -2.10
N GLU A 369 1.56 6.42 -2.72
CA GLU A 369 1.47 4.96 -2.69
C GLU A 369 2.46 4.30 -3.69
N ALA A 370 2.53 4.76 -4.95
CA ALA A 370 3.37 4.13 -5.97
C ALA A 370 4.87 4.47 -5.87
N VAL A 371 5.24 5.59 -5.22
CA VAL A 371 6.65 5.96 -4.98
C VAL A 371 7.02 5.76 -3.51
N VAL A 372 6.44 6.56 -2.60
CA VAL A 372 6.92 6.64 -1.20
C VAL A 372 6.71 5.35 -0.42
N ARG A 373 5.60 4.62 -0.65
CA ARG A 373 5.37 3.31 -0.01
C ARG A 373 6.13 2.18 -0.70
N ARG A 374 6.17 2.18 -2.03
CA ARG A 374 6.85 1.14 -2.82
C ARG A 374 8.37 1.15 -2.62
N GLU A 375 9.00 2.31 -2.72
CA GLU A 375 10.46 2.46 -2.54
C GLU A 375 10.87 2.30 -1.06
N LEU A 376 9.93 2.49 -0.12
CA LEU A 376 10.10 2.07 1.28
C LEU A 376 10.08 0.54 1.43
N ALA A 377 9.28 -0.17 0.63
CA ALA A 377 9.22 -1.63 0.70
C ALA A 377 10.51 -2.26 0.16
N ASP A 378 11.02 -1.75 -0.96
CA ASP A 378 12.35 -2.08 -1.47
C ASP A 378 13.45 -1.76 -0.44
N ASN A 379 13.44 -0.55 0.15
CA ASN A 379 14.37 -0.14 1.21
C ASN A 379 14.33 -1.07 2.44
N PHE A 380 13.15 -1.50 2.87
CA PHE A 380 13.01 -2.40 4.00
C PHE A 380 13.61 -3.78 3.70
N CYS A 381 13.28 -4.38 2.55
CA CYS A 381 13.79 -5.69 2.18
C CYS A 381 15.32 -5.67 1.94
N TYR A 382 15.84 -4.58 1.37
CA TYR A 382 17.27 -4.43 1.09
C TYR A 382 18.13 -4.33 2.36
N TYR A 383 17.63 -3.65 3.40
CA TYR A 383 18.39 -3.44 4.64
C TYR A 383 18.03 -4.41 5.78
N ASN A 384 16.96 -5.21 5.65
CA ASN A 384 16.52 -6.16 6.68
C ASN A 384 16.58 -7.61 6.17
N PRO A 385 17.61 -8.41 6.52
CA PRO A 385 17.73 -9.79 6.04
C PRO A 385 16.63 -10.74 6.59
N ASN A 386 15.83 -10.28 7.56
CA ASN A 386 14.68 -10.99 8.13
C ASN A 386 13.35 -10.28 7.77
N TYR A 387 13.24 -9.69 6.58
CA TYR A 387 12.03 -8.98 6.12
C TYR A 387 10.74 -9.83 6.10
N ASP A 388 10.89 -11.16 6.18
CA ASP A 388 9.87 -12.21 6.12
C ASP A 388 9.72 -12.97 7.47
N LYS A 389 10.31 -12.48 8.57
CA LYS A 389 10.22 -13.13 9.90
C LYS A 389 10.02 -12.12 11.01
N VAL A 390 9.39 -12.55 12.10
CA VAL A 390 9.06 -11.70 13.27
C VAL A 390 10.29 -11.03 13.89
N GLU A 391 11.49 -11.63 13.79
CA GLU A 391 12.76 -11.05 14.21
C GLU A 391 13.09 -9.72 13.52
N GLY A 392 12.67 -9.56 12.26
CA GLY A 392 12.83 -8.34 11.46
C GLY A 392 11.94 -7.18 11.90
N ALA A 393 11.02 -7.39 12.85
CA ALA A 393 10.19 -6.35 13.42
C ALA A 393 10.98 -5.41 14.36
N TYR A 394 10.52 -4.17 14.49
CA TYR A 394 11.05 -3.23 15.48
C TYR A 394 10.80 -3.74 16.90
N ASP A 395 11.71 -3.45 17.84
CA ASP A 395 11.73 -4.11 19.15
C ASP A 395 10.48 -3.84 20.00
N TRP A 396 9.84 -2.67 19.83
CA TRP A 396 8.55 -2.39 20.46
C TRP A 396 7.44 -3.34 19.97
N ALA A 397 7.46 -3.73 18.69
CA ALA A 397 6.51 -4.66 18.08
C ALA A 397 6.74 -6.08 18.58
N LYS A 398 8.00 -6.56 18.56
CA LYS A 398 8.41 -7.86 19.13
C LYS A 398 8.05 -7.97 20.62
N THR A 399 8.27 -6.89 21.38
CA THR A 399 7.92 -6.82 22.81
C THR A 399 6.41 -6.93 23.04
N THR A 400 5.58 -6.19 22.28
CA THR A 400 4.11 -6.27 22.46
C THR A 400 3.53 -7.57 21.90
N LEU A 401 4.16 -8.22 20.91
CA LEU A 401 3.80 -9.58 20.50
C LEU A 401 4.06 -10.58 21.64
N LYS A 402 5.30 -10.60 22.16
CA LYS A 402 5.72 -11.51 23.23
C LYS A 402 4.90 -11.35 24.51
N LEU A 403 4.45 -10.13 24.82
CA LEU A 403 3.54 -9.86 25.94
C LEU A 403 2.16 -10.51 25.76
N HIS A 404 1.61 -10.50 24.54
CA HIS A 404 0.27 -11.03 24.21
C HIS A 404 0.30 -12.44 23.59
N ALA A 405 1.43 -13.14 23.68
CA ALA A 405 1.61 -14.50 23.17
C ALA A 405 0.78 -15.55 23.94
N LYS A 406 0.40 -15.27 25.20
CA LYS A 406 -0.46 -16.16 26.03
C LYS A 406 -1.93 -15.75 26.04
N ASP A 407 -2.33 -14.72 25.30
CA ASP A 407 -3.72 -14.25 25.25
C ASP A 407 -4.58 -15.22 24.43
N LYS A 408 -5.58 -15.85 25.07
CA LYS A 408 -6.49 -16.79 24.42
C LYS A 408 -7.14 -16.16 23.18
N ARG A 409 -6.88 -16.75 22.01
CA ARG A 409 -7.50 -16.35 20.74
C ARG A 409 -9.01 -16.67 20.74
N PRO A 410 -9.85 -15.81 20.13
CA PRO A 410 -11.30 -16.04 20.08
C PRO A 410 -11.68 -17.16 19.11
N HIS A 411 -10.90 -17.32 18.05
CA HIS A 411 -11.01 -18.38 17.04
C HIS A 411 -9.60 -18.87 16.70
N LEU A 412 -9.49 -20.10 16.20
CA LEU A 412 -8.28 -20.62 15.59
C LEU A 412 -8.66 -21.30 14.28
N TYR A 413 -7.96 -20.99 13.19
CA TYR A 413 -8.15 -21.59 11.88
C TYR A 413 -6.87 -22.22 11.38
N LYS A 414 -6.99 -23.42 10.80
CA LYS A 414 -5.90 -24.01 10.02
C LYS A 414 -5.75 -23.31 8.67
N LEU A 415 -4.58 -23.48 8.04
CA LEU A 415 -4.27 -22.89 6.75
C LEU A 415 -5.32 -23.24 5.68
N GLU A 416 -5.83 -24.48 5.64
CA GLU A 416 -6.78 -24.92 4.61
C GLU A 416 -8.17 -24.26 4.80
N GLN A 417 -8.52 -23.88 6.03
CA GLN A 417 -9.75 -23.15 6.33
C GLN A 417 -9.64 -21.67 5.95
N LEU A 418 -8.46 -21.07 6.16
CA LEU A 418 -8.14 -19.73 5.71
C LEU A 418 -8.10 -19.69 4.17
N GLU A 419 -7.33 -20.58 3.53
CA GLU A 419 -7.16 -20.68 2.07
C GLU A 419 -8.50 -20.79 1.33
N ALA A 420 -9.40 -21.66 1.84
CA ALA A 420 -10.72 -21.89 1.26
C ALA A 420 -11.78 -20.83 1.62
N GLY A 421 -11.44 -19.76 2.36
CA GLY A 421 -12.40 -18.72 2.75
C GLY A 421 -13.51 -19.21 3.69
N LYS A 422 -13.17 -20.06 4.68
CA LYS A 422 -14.12 -20.74 5.58
C LYS A 422 -14.01 -20.29 7.04
N THR A 423 -13.95 -18.97 7.26
CA THR A 423 -14.01 -18.35 8.59
C THR A 423 -15.44 -17.94 8.96
N HIS A 424 -15.64 -17.50 10.20
CA HIS A 424 -16.91 -16.94 10.68
C HIS A 424 -17.22 -15.52 10.16
N ASP A 425 -16.23 -14.82 9.58
CA ASP A 425 -16.38 -13.44 9.13
C ASP A 425 -16.55 -13.39 7.61
N PRO A 426 -17.77 -13.09 7.10
CA PRO A 426 -18.03 -13.12 5.67
C PRO A 426 -17.25 -12.05 4.89
N LEU A 427 -16.81 -10.96 5.54
CA LEU A 427 -15.95 -9.96 4.89
C LEU A 427 -14.53 -10.49 4.67
N TRP A 428 -14.01 -11.29 5.60
CA TRP A 428 -12.71 -11.95 5.44
C TRP A 428 -12.77 -13.02 4.36
N ASN A 429 -13.84 -13.83 4.37
CA ASN A 429 -14.07 -14.85 3.34
C ASN A 429 -14.17 -14.21 1.94
N ALA A 430 -14.89 -13.09 1.80
CA ALA A 430 -14.98 -12.35 0.54
C ALA A 430 -13.62 -11.80 0.07
N ALA A 431 -12.81 -11.25 0.98
CA ALA A 431 -11.46 -10.75 0.67
C ALA A 431 -10.54 -11.89 0.20
N GLN A 432 -10.54 -13.03 0.90
CA GLN A 432 -9.82 -14.23 0.52
C GLN A 432 -10.26 -14.75 -0.87
N LEU A 433 -11.56 -14.85 -1.11
CA LEU A 433 -12.08 -15.36 -2.37
C LEU A 433 -11.81 -14.40 -3.54
N GLN A 434 -11.75 -13.08 -3.31
CA GLN A 434 -11.26 -12.13 -4.32
C GLN A 434 -9.82 -12.46 -4.74
N MET A 435 -8.92 -12.66 -3.78
CA MET A 435 -7.53 -13.05 -4.05
C MET A 435 -7.44 -14.39 -4.80
N VAL A 436 -8.21 -15.39 -4.37
CA VAL A 436 -8.22 -16.72 -5.00
C VAL A 436 -8.71 -16.65 -6.45
N HIS A 437 -9.81 -15.95 -6.73
CA HIS A 437 -10.43 -15.93 -8.07
C HIS A 437 -9.85 -14.86 -9.00
N GLU A 438 -9.73 -13.60 -8.54
CA GLU A 438 -9.25 -12.49 -9.37
C GLU A 438 -7.72 -12.38 -9.39
N GLY A 439 -7.00 -13.04 -8.48
CA GLY A 439 -5.54 -12.92 -8.35
C GLY A 439 -5.07 -11.53 -7.97
N LYS A 440 -5.98 -10.69 -7.45
CA LYS A 440 -5.70 -9.33 -7.00
C LYS A 440 -6.71 -8.86 -5.95
N MET A 441 -6.42 -9.05 -4.66
CA MET A 441 -7.26 -8.48 -3.60
C MET A 441 -7.26 -6.93 -3.62
N HIS A 442 -8.38 -6.30 -3.27
CA HIS A 442 -8.42 -4.85 -3.06
C HIS A 442 -7.50 -4.44 -1.89
N GLY A 443 -6.60 -3.47 -2.10
CA GLY A 443 -5.53 -3.15 -1.13
C GLY A 443 -6.01 -2.78 0.28
N PHE A 444 -7.17 -2.12 0.42
CA PHE A 444 -7.76 -1.84 1.74
C PHE A 444 -8.27 -3.12 2.45
N LEU A 445 -8.61 -4.18 1.71
CA LEU A 445 -9.00 -5.47 2.28
C LEU A 445 -7.76 -6.27 2.73
N ARG A 446 -6.63 -6.22 2.01
CA ARG A 446 -5.35 -6.83 2.46
C ARG A 446 -5.00 -6.41 3.90
N MET A 447 -5.08 -5.10 4.16
CA MET A 447 -4.90 -4.49 5.50
C MET A 447 -5.76 -5.09 6.62
N TYR A 448 -6.96 -5.55 6.30
CA TYR A 448 -7.87 -6.18 7.26
C TYR A 448 -7.69 -7.70 7.29
N TRP A 449 -7.45 -8.32 6.14
CA TRP A 449 -7.24 -9.74 5.95
C TRP A 449 -6.02 -10.27 6.74
N ALA A 450 -4.85 -9.64 6.61
CA ALA A 450 -3.64 -10.06 7.35
C ALA A 450 -3.80 -9.86 8.86
N LYS A 451 -4.40 -8.73 9.28
CA LYS A 451 -4.72 -8.46 10.71
C LYS A 451 -5.62 -9.52 11.33
N LYS A 452 -6.48 -10.14 10.53
CA LYS A 452 -7.39 -11.21 10.97
C LYS A 452 -6.72 -12.58 11.00
N ILE A 453 -5.76 -12.85 10.11
CA ILE A 453 -4.88 -14.02 10.23
C ILE A 453 -4.18 -14.00 11.61
N LEU A 454 -3.52 -12.90 11.99
CA LEU A 454 -2.91 -12.75 13.32
C LEU A 454 -3.89 -12.91 14.50
N GLU A 455 -5.15 -12.50 14.34
CA GLU A 455 -6.18 -12.64 15.38
C GLU A 455 -6.68 -14.09 15.53
N TRP A 456 -6.48 -14.95 14.52
CA TRP A 456 -7.03 -16.30 14.42
C TRP A 456 -6.00 -17.42 14.16
N THR A 457 -4.71 -17.15 14.31
CA THR A 457 -3.63 -18.16 14.36
C THR A 457 -3.06 -18.30 15.77
N THR A 458 -2.32 -19.37 16.01
CA THR A 458 -1.73 -19.69 17.32
C THR A 458 -0.60 -18.72 17.70
N SER A 459 0.21 -18.30 16.73
CA SER A 459 1.35 -17.40 16.96
C SER A 459 1.53 -16.36 15.84
N PRO A 460 2.29 -15.28 16.08
CA PRO A 460 2.62 -14.28 15.05
C PRO A 460 3.51 -14.84 13.94
N GLU A 461 4.33 -15.84 14.23
CA GLU A 461 5.19 -16.53 13.27
C GLU A 461 4.35 -17.44 12.35
N GLU A 462 3.32 -18.10 12.91
CA GLU A 462 2.32 -18.82 12.12
C GLU A 462 1.47 -17.87 11.27
N ALA A 463 1.07 -16.72 11.82
CA ALA A 463 0.34 -15.68 11.10
C ALA A 463 1.10 -15.24 9.84
N LEU A 464 2.33 -14.78 10.03
CA LEU A 464 3.19 -14.29 8.96
C LEU A 464 3.47 -15.38 7.93
N LYS A 465 3.70 -16.64 8.36
CA LYS A 465 3.86 -17.77 7.45
C LYS A 465 2.63 -18.00 6.57
N PHE A 466 1.42 -17.96 7.15
CA PHE A 466 0.17 -18.16 6.40
C PHE A 466 -0.12 -16.96 5.48
N SER A 467 0.09 -15.74 5.95
CA SER A 467 -0.06 -14.51 5.16
C SER A 467 0.90 -14.47 3.96
N ILE A 468 2.18 -14.81 4.16
CA ILE A 468 3.17 -14.93 3.08
C ILE A 468 2.72 -15.97 2.07
N TYR A 469 2.43 -17.20 2.52
CA TYR A 469 2.04 -18.30 1.63
C TYR A 469 0.82 -17.95 0.78
N LEU A 470 -0.27 -17.46 1.39
CA LEU A 470 -1.51 -17.16 0.67
C LEU A 470 -1.33 -16.02 -0.34
N ASN A 471 -0.58 -14.97 0.02
CA ASN A 471 -0.23 -13.87 -0.88
C ASN A 471 0.63 -14.37 -2.06
N ASP A 472 1.73 -15.06 -1.77
CA ASP A 472 2.74 -15.48 -2.75
C ASP A 472 2.28 -16.62 -3.68
N ARG A 473 1.15 -17.25 -3.33
CA ARG A 473 0.48 -18.31 -4.08
C ARG A 473 -0.63 -17.82 -5.02
N TYR A 474 -1.34 -16.76 -4.64
CA TYR A 474 -2.56 -16.32 -5.34
C TYR A 474 -2.48 -14.91 -5.95
N GLU A 475 -1.77 -13.96 -5.33
CA GLU A 475 -1.67 -12.58 -5.80
C GLU A 475 -0.69 -12.48 -6.97
N LEU A 476 -1.14 -11.92 -8.10
CA LEU A 476 -0.28 -11.62 -9.25
C LEU A 476 0.88 -10.68 -8.90
N ASP A 477 0.70 -9.85 -7.87
CA ASP A 477 1.72 -8.94 -7.32
C ASP A 477 2.34 -9.41 -5.99
N GLY A 478 2.18 -10.70 -5.65
CA GLY A 478 2.88 -11.37 -4.54
C GLY A 478 4.34 -11.75 -4.86
N ARG A 479 5.06 -12.34 -3.90
CA ARG A 479 6.52 -12.60 -3.95
C ARG A 479 7.34 -11.34 -4.18
N ASP A 480 6.86 -10.23 -3.61
CA ASP A 480 7.31 -8.88 -3.90
C ASP A 480 7.66 -8.15 -2.59
N PRO A 481 8.63 -7.21 -2.56
CA PRO A 481 8.89 -6.38 -1.39
C PRO A 481 7.63 -5.74 -0.80
N ASN A 482 6.67 -5.33 -1.63
CA ASN A 482 5.40 -4.76 -1.18
C ASN A 482 4.51 -5.77 -0.44
N GLY A 483 4.59 -7.06 -0.77
CA GLY A 483 3.87 -8.15 -0.10
C GLY A 483 4.39 -8.38 1.32
N TYR A 484 5.68 -8.72 1.46
CA TYR A 484 6.32 -8.96 2.76
C TYR A 484 6.20 -7.75 3.69
N VAL A 485 6.37 -6.54 3.14
CA VAL A 485 6.28 -5.29 3.90
C VAL A 485 4.83 -4.97 4.25
N GLY A 486 3.87 -5.15 3.35
CA GLY A 486 2.44 -4.99 3.65
C GLY A 486 2.00 -5.85 4.83
N GLN A 487 2.27 -7.15 4.77
CA GLN A 487 1.92 -8.11 5.83
C GLN A 487 2.61 -7.75 7.16
N SER A 488 3.92 -7.43 7.13
CA SER A 488 4.68 -6.98 8.31
C SER A 488 4.13 -5.67 8.93
N TRP A 489 3.73 -4.71 8.10
CA TRP A 489 3.02 -3.49 8.54
C TRP A 489 1.63 -3.79 9.11
N GLU A 490 0.99 -4.86 8.65
CA GLU A 490 -0.42 -5.13 8.92
C GLU A 490 -0.59 -6.00 10.15
N GLU A 491 0.08 -7.13 10.25
CA GLU A 491 -0.04 -8.04 11.39
C GLU A 491 0.49 -7.38 12.67
N ALA A 492 1.80 -7.26 12.80
CA ALA A 492 2.40 -6.72 14.03
C ALA A 492 2.66 -5.20 14.00
N GLY A 493 2.21 -4.50 12.96
CA GLY A 493 2.20 -3.03 12.95
C GLY A 493 3.58 -2.39 12.86
N TRP A 494 4.59 -3.07 12.30
CA TRP A 494 6.01 -2.87 12.67
C TRP A 494 6.49 -1.40 12.63
N LEU A 495 6.09 -0.63 11.63
CA LEU A 495 6.50 0.77 11.44
C LEU A 495 5.56 1.79 12.11
N TYR A 496 4.48 1.36 12.78
CA TYR A 496 3.47 2.23 13.39
C TYR A 496 3.13 1.89 14.85
N HIS A 497 3.66 2.73 15.74
CA HIS A 497 3.74 2.74 17.22
C HIS A 497 2.54 2.30 18.10
N ARG A 498 1.50 1.61 17.59
CA ARG A 498 0.15 1.66 18.19
C ARG A 498 -0.82 0.49 17.97
N VAL A 499 -0.44 -0.63 17.35
CA VAL A 499 -1.42 -1.64 16.91
C VAL A 499 -1.76 -2.69 17.98
N ILE A 500 -0.80 -3.51 18.42
CA ILE A 500 -1.12 -4.82 19.04
C ILE A 500 -1.71 -4.70 20.45
N GLY A 501 -1.09 -3.94 21.35
CA GLY A 501 -1.64 -3.66 22.69
C GLY A 501 -2.95 -2.83 22.71
N LEU A 502 -3.61 -2.63 21.55
CA LEU A 502 -4.76 -1.74 21.37
C LEU A 502 -5.90 -2.31 20.49
N GLN A 503 -6.30 -3.57 20.72
CA GLN A 503 -7.64 -4.09 20.40
C GLN A 503 -8.83 -3.22 20.93
N ARG A 504 -8.59 -2.05 21.58
CA ARG A 504 -9.60 -1.09 22.07
C ARG A 504 -9.33 0.40 21.77
N ALA A 505 -8.56 0.74 20.73
CA ALA A 505 -8.46 2.11 20.18
C ALA A 505 -8.31 2.09 18.64
N PRO A 506 -9.02 2.98 17.90
CA PRO A 506 -8.76 4.41 17.98
C PRO A 506 -9.98 5.25 18.41
N ARG A 507 -10.19 5.41 19.73
CA ARG A 507 -11.19 6.36 20.29
C ARG A 507 -10.66 7.23 21.44
N ALA A 508 -9.34 7.36 21.56
CA ALA A 508 -8.67 8.22 22.55
C ALA A 508 -8.20 9.58 21.98
N LEU A 509 -8.28 9.77 20.65
CA LEU A 509 -7.77 10.98 19.98
C LEU A 509 -8.79 12.14 19.88
N TYR A 510 -9.92 12.03 20.57
CA TYR A 510 -11.03 13.00 20.46
C TYR A 510 -10.91 14.17 21.45
N VAL A 511 -10.18 13.99 22.56
CA VAL A 511 -9.88 15.09 23.49
C VAL A 511 -8.87 16.03 22.80
N GLY A 512 -9.30 17.28 22.57
CA GLY A 512 -8.51 18.26 21.82
C GLY A 512 -8.82 18.33 20.31
N LEU A 513 -9.83 17.63 19.79
CA LEU A 513 -10.28 17.92 18.43
C LEU A 513 -10.80 19.36 18.28
N PRO A 514 -10.59 20.02 17.13
CA PRO A 514 -11.27 21.28 16.83
C PRO A 514 -12.80 21.08 16.87
N LEU A 515 -13.53 22.06 17.42
CA LEU A 515 -14.99 21.99 17.58
C LEU A 515 -15.73 21.63 16.28
N LYS A 516 -15.21 22.06 15.11
CA LYS A 516 -15.73 21.71 13.77
C LYS A 516 -15.72 20.20 13.50
N VAL A 517 -14.70 19.47 13.98
CA VAL A 517 -14.59 18.00 13.84
C VAL A 517 -15.43 17.30 14.89
N THR A 518 -15.39 17.76 16.15
CA THR A 518 -16.22 17.20 17.24
C THR A 518 -17.72 17.29 16.91
N ARG A 519 -18.17 18.41 16.31
CA ARG A 519 -19.54 18.57 15.80
C ARG A 519 -19.87 17.56 14.69
N LYS A 520 -18.99 17.33 13.72
CA LYS A 520 -19.19 16.29 12.68
C LYS A 520 -19.33 14.90 13.30
N LEU A 521 -18.47 14.54 14.26
CA LEU A 521 -18.56 13.25 14.96
C LEU A 521 -19.84 13.12 15.78
N GLN A 522 -20.31 14.20 16.42
CA GLN A 522 -21.59 14.20 17.13
C GLN A 522 -22.76 14.00 16.15
N LEU A 523 -22.78 14.66 15.00
CA LEU A 523 -23.80 14.44 13.97
C LEU A 523 -23.85 12.99 13.48
N ILE A 524 -22.68 12.33 13.33
CA ILE A 524 -22.61 10.90 12.99
C ILE A 524 -23.16 10.02 14.13
N GLN A 525 -22.82 10.30 15.40
CA GLN A 525 -23.42 9.59 16.53
C GLN A 525 -24.95 9.79 16.58
N ASN A 526 -25.43 11.00 16.32
CA ASN A 526 -26.84 11.35 16.36
C ASN A 526 -27.62 10.62 15.24
N ALA A 527 -27.05 10.53 14.03
CA ALA A 527 -27.63 9.78 12.93
C ALA A 527 -27.68 8.27 13.22
N ALA A 528 -26.59 7.71 13.76
CA ALA A 528 -26.54 6.29 14.14
C ALA A 528 -27.52 5.96 15.29
N ALA A 529 -27.72 6.87 16.25
CA ALA A 529 -28.68 6.70 17.33
C ALA A 529 -30.12 6.62 16.79
N ARG A 530 -30.52 7.58 15.96
CA ARG A 530 -31.84 7.61 15.31
C ARG A 530 -32.09 6.41 14.40
N LEU A 531 -31.06 5.93 13.67
CA LEU A 531 -31.18 4.73 12.84
C LEU A 531 -31.46 3.47 13.69
N VAL A 532 -30.92 3.38 14.90
CA VAL A 532 -31.13 2.25 15.82
C VAL A 532 -32.49 2.32 16.53
N THR A 533 -33.03 3.52 16.77
CA THR A 533 -34.32 3.70 17.48
C THR A 533 -35.50 4.01 16.57
N GLY A 534 -35.31 4.10 15.26
CA GLY A 534 -36.33 4.54 14.30
C GLY A 534 -36.74 6.02 14.44
N SER A 535 -36.11 6.79 15.32
CA SER A 535 -36.54 8.14 15.68
C SER A 535 -36.38 9.14 14.53
N GLY A 536 -37.33 10.06 14.41
CA GLY A 536 -37.43 11.02 13.32
C GLY A 536 -36.25 11.99 13.24
N ARG A 537 -36.05 12.55 12.04
CA ARG A 537 -34.93 13.44 11.73
C ARG A 537 -34.96 14.77 12.51
N ARG A 538 -36.15 15.20 12.96
CA ARG A 538 -36.37 16.44 13.72
C ARG A 538 -36.31 16.23 15.24
N ASP A 539 -36.55 15.01 15.71
CA ASP A 539 -36.69 14.63 17.12
C ASP A 539 -35.49 15.07 17.96
N HIS A 540 -35.74 15.54 19.19
CA HIS A 540 -34.66 15.97 20.06
C HIS A 540 -33.76 14.78 20.43
N ILE A 541 -32.45 14.90 20.20
CA ILE A 541 -31.53 13.75 20.26
C ILE A 541 -31.14 13.34 21.69
N THR A 542 -31.34 14.22 22.67
CA THR A 542 -30.90 13.98 24.05
C THR A 542 -31.67 12.83 24.73
N PRO A 543 -33.01 12.72 24.63
CA PRO A 543 -33.75 11.49 25.00
C PRO A 543 -33.18 10.23 24.34
N VAL A 544 -33.12 10.19 23.00
CA VAL A 544 -32.62 9.03 22.23
C VAL A 544 -31.24 8.55 22.70
N LEU A 545 -30.33 9.48 23.03
CA LEU A 545 -29.00 9.14 23.56
C LEU A 545 -29.01 8.73 25.04
N LYS A 546 -29.96 9.23 25.85
CA LYS A 546 -30.20 8.80 27.24
C LYS A 546 -30.73 7.37 27.25
N ASP A 547 -31.74 7.07 26.45
CA ASP A 547 -32.43 5.78 26.41
C ASP A 547 -31.49 4.66 25.93
N LEU A 548 -30.72 4.92 24.85
CA LEU A 548 -29.63 4.05 24.39
C LEU A 548 -28.46 3.93 25.39
N HIS A 549 -28.44 4.70 26.48
CA HIS A 549 -27.34 4.82 27.43
C HIS A 549 -26.00 5.22 26.77
N TRP A 550 -26.07 6.06 25.73
CA TRP A 550 -24.97 6.53 24.88
C TRP A 550 -24.50 7.93 25.27
N LEU A 551 -23.43 8.01 26.05
CA LEU A 551 -22.69 9.27 26.28
C LEU A 551 -22.42 10.02 24.96
N PRO A 552 -22.61 11.36 24.88
CA PRO A 552 -22.21 12.17 23.72
C PRO A 552 -20.70 12.13 23.47
N VAL A 553 -20.23 12.44 22.26
CA VAL A 553 -18.82 12.30 21.82
C VAL A 553 -17.83 12.99 22.76
N ARG A 554 -18.18 14.17 23.30
CA ARG A 554 -17.39 14.89 24.31
C ARG A 554 -17.14 14.02 25.56
N PHE A 555 -18.20 13.50 26.17
CA PHE A 555 -18.14 12.67 27.37
C PHE A 555 -17.49 11.30 27.10
N ARG A 556 -17.68 10.72 25.90
CA ARG A 556 -16.94 9.52 25.47
C ARG A 556 -15.43 9.77 25.39
N ALA A 557 -15.02 10.98 25.02
CA ALA A 557 -13.62 11.39 24.96
C ALA A 557 -13.05 11.59 26.38
N GLN A 558 -13.77 12.28 27.27
CA GLN A 558 -13.43 12.40 28.70
C GLN A 558 -13.27 11.01 29.35
N PHE A 559 -14.27 10.13 29.19
CA PHE A 559 -14.23 8.74 29.67
C PHE A 559 -12.97 8.00 29.20
N LYS A 560 -12.60 8.13 27.92
CA LYS A 560 -11.41 7.47 27.37
C LYS A 560 -10.10 8.04 27.90
N VAL A 561 -10.00 9.33 28.18
CA VAL A 561 -8.81 9.90 28.84
C VAL A 561 -8.74 9.47 30.29
N LEU A 562 -9.83 9.53 31.06
CA LEU A 562 -9.85 9.16 32.48
C LEU A 562 -9.56 7.68 32.72
N VAL A 563 -10.02 6.79 31.82
CA VAL A 563 -9.64 5.37 31.82
C VAL A 563 -8.15 5.14 31.49
N LEU A 564 -7.50 6.06 30.76
CA LEU A 564 -6.05 6.02 30.55
C LEU A 564 -5.29 6.60 31.75
N THR A 565 -5.78 7.67 32.38
CA THR A 565 -5.21 8.21 33.64
C THR A 565 -5.20 7.14 34.73
N PHE A 566 -6.36 6.52 35.00
CA PHE A 566 -6.49 5.44 35.97
C PHE A 566 -5.49 4.30 35.71
N LYS A 567 -5.39 3.87 34.44
CA LYS A 567 -4.45 2.83 34.02
C LYS A 567 -2.99 3.22 34.26
N ALA A 568 -2.60 4.45 33.92
CA ALA A 568 -1.24 4.93 34.10
C ALA A 568 -0.84 5.03 35.59
N LEU A 569 -1.74 5.52 36.46
CA LEU A 569 -1.50 5.60 37.91
C LEU A 569 -1.33 4.21 38.53
N ASN A 570 -2.26 3.29 38.23
CA ASN A 570 -2.30 1.93 38.79
C ASN A 570 -1.37 0.92 38.06
N GLY A 571 -0.42 1.37 37.22
CA GLY A 571 0.52 0.48 36.51
C GLY A 571 -0.10 -0.37 35.38
N LEU A 572 -1.42 -0.30 35.18
CA LEU A 572 -2.17 -1.00 34.12
C LEU A 572 -2.09 -0.29 32.75
N GLY A 573 -1.08 0.55 32.52
CA GLY A 573 -0.92 1.37 31.32
C GLY A 573 0.54 1.76 31.06
N PRO A 574 0.87 2.24 29.84
CA PRO A 574 2.26 2.49 29.44
C PRO A 574 3.01 3.44 30.37
N VAL A 575 4.26 3.09 30.70
CA VAL A 575 5.13 3.84 31.63
C VAL A 575 5.26 5.31 31.24
N TYR A 576 5.43 5.59 29.95
CA TYR A 576 5.53 6.96 29.41
C TYR A 576 4.28 7.83 29.65
N LEU A 577 3.12 7.26 30.00
CA LEU A 577 1.96 8.03 30.45
C LEU A 577 2.00 8.30 31.96
N LYS A 578 2.51 7.36 32.77
CA LYS A 578 2.71 7.55 34.22
C LYS A 578 3.74 8.65 34.48
N GLU A 579 4.84 8.67 33.73
CA GLU A 579 5.86 9.73 33.72
C GLU A 579 5.33 11.13 33.41
N ARG A 580 4.11 11.24 32.87
CA ARG A 580 3.47 12.51 32.47
C ARG A 580 2.33 12.93 33.41
N LEU A 581 2.16 12.23 34.53
CA LEU A 581 1.15 12.47 35.56
C LEU A 581 1.87 12.58 36.91
N HIS A 582 2.01 13.81 37.41
CA HIS A 582 2.70 14.07 38.68
C HIS A 582 1.66 14.27 39.79
N PRO A 583 1.82 13.67 40.99
CA PRO A 583 0.97 13.98 42.14
C PRO A 583 1.01 15.47 42.48
N HIS A 584 -0.12 16.05 42.85
CA HIS A 584 -0.18 17.42 43.34
C HIS A 584 0.53 17.51 44.71
N ARG A 585 1.47 18.45 44.85
CA ARG A 585 2.17 18.74 46.11
C ARG A 585 1.77 20.14 46.59
N SER A 586 1.09 20.21 47.72
CA SER A 586 0.86 21.46 48.46
C SER A 586 2.06 21.77 49.35
N THR A 587 2.37 23.05 49.54
CA THR A 587 3.40 23.53 50.49
C THR A 587 2.89 23.61 51.94
N ARG A 588 1.60 23.32 52.17
CA ARG A 588 0.96 23.22 53.49
C ARG A 588 0.04 21.99 53.55
N THR A 589 -0.06 21.34 54.70
CA THR A 589 -0.98 20.22 54.95
C THR A 589 -2.44 20.71 54.98
N LEU A 590 -3.09 20.67 53.81
CA LEU A 590 -4.50 21.01 53.61
C LEU A 590 -5.35 19.74 53.51
N ARG A 591 -6.65 19.83 53.77
CA ARG A 591 -7.58 18.68 53.71
C ARG A 591 -7.56 17.96 52.35
N SER A 592 -7.35 18.70 51.26
CA SER A 592 -7.24 18.17 49.89
C SER A 592 -5.96 17.37 49.59
N SER A 593 -5.03 17.26 50.55
CA SER A 593 -3.81 16.43 50.40
C SER A 593 -4.09 14.92 50.32
N THR A 594 -5.27 14.46 50.73
CA THR A 594 -5.70 13.05 50.62
C THR A 594 -6.46 12.73 49.33
N GLU A 595 -6.92 13.72 48.57
CA GLU A 595 -7.87 13.55 47.44
C GLU A 595 -7.28 12.95 46.14
N GLY A 596 -6.05 12.43 46.16
CA GLY A 596 -5.41 11.79 44.99
C GLY A 596 -5.25 12.71 43.76
N LEU A 597 -5.09 14.02 43.99
CA LEU A 597 -5.04 15.04 42.95
C LEU A 597 -3.73 15.02 42.15
N LEU A 598 -3.80 15.42 40.88
CA LEU A 598 -2.66 15.53 39.99
C LEU A 598 -2.29 16.99 39.72
N ALA A 599 -1.00 17.26 39.61
CA ALA A 599 -0.50 18.57 39.19
C ALA A 599 -0.86 18.83 37.72
N VAL A 600 -1.46 19.99 37.45
CA VAL A 600 -1.72 20.48 36.08
C VAL A 600 -0.55 21.40 35.68
N PRO A 601 0.30 21.03 34.71
CA PRO A 601 1.42 21.86 34.28
C PRO A 601 0.92 23.16 33.63
N SER A 602 1.64 24.27 33.84
CA SER A 602 1.31 25.52 33.17
C SER A 602 1.51 25.45 31.66
N LEU A 603 0.86 26.36 30.94
CA LEU A 603 1.02 26.50 29.48
C LEU A 603 2.42 27.01 29.07
N ARG A 604 3.34 27.27 30.02
CA ARG A 604 4.77 27.55 29.76
C ARG A 604 5.64 26.29 29.95
N GLU A 605 5.34 25.47 30.95
CA GLU A 605 6.11 24.23 31.26
C GLU A 605 5.79 23.08 30.29
N ALA A 606 4.62 23.09 29.66
CA ALA A 606 4.25 22.15 28.59
C ALA A 606 5.09 22.39 27.32
N LYS A 607 6.36 21.93 27.32
CA LYS A 607 7.37 22.02 26.24
C LYS A 607 6.97 21.22 24.98
N LEU A 608 5.93 21.66 24.28
CA LEU A 608 5.47 21.12 22.99
C LEU A 608 5.05 22.26 22.06
N GLN A 609 5.46 22.20 20.79
CA GLN A 609 4.92 23.07 19.74
C GLN A 609 3.51 22.60 19.36
N GLY A 610 2.54 23.52 19.36
CA GLY A 610 1.14 23.24 19.06
C GLY A 610 0.17 23.82 20.11
N THR A 611 -1.10 23.39 20.06
CA THR A 611 -2.15 23.88 20.97
C THR A 611 -2.01 23.25 22.36
N ARG A 612 -1.16 23.86 23.20
CA ARG A 612 -0.67 23.33 24.50
C ARG A 612 -1.76 22.81 25.45
N GLN A 613 -2.95 23.42 25.45
CA GLN A 613 -4.15 22.99 26.19
C GLN A 613 -4.66 21.57 25.84
N ARG A 614 -4.10 20.89 24.83
CA ARG A 614 -4.57 19.59 24.33
C ARG A 614 -3.62 18.43 24.63
N ALA A 615 -2.48 18.70 25.26
CA ALA A 615 -1.54 17.65 25.65
C ALA A 615 -2.15 16.73 26.73
N PHE A 616 -1.85 15.44 26.68
CA PHE A 616 -2.32 14.47 27.69
C PHE A 616 -1.88 14.90 29.10
N SER A 617 -0.63 15.36 29.27
CA SER A 617 -0.09 15.87 30.53
C SER A 617 -0.79 17.12 31.08
N VAL A 618 -1.68 17.77 30.32
CA VAL A 618 -2.51 18.88 30.79
C VAL A 618 -3.93 18.40 31.02
N VAL A 619 -4.57 17.80 29.99
CA VAL A 619 -6.00 17.48 30.06
C VAL A 619 -6.29 16.26 30.95
N ALA A 620 -5.37 15.30 31.07
CA ALA A 620 -5.58 14.15 31.95
C ALA A 620 -5.58 14.55 33.45
N PRO A 621 -4.62 15.35 33.96
CA PRO A 621 -4.73 15.96 35.28
C PRO A 621 -5.98 16.83 35.46
N SER A 622 -6.31 17.73 34.51
CA SER A 622 -7.47 18.61 34.65
C SER A 622 -8.80 17.86 34.77
N LEU A 623 -9.01 16.80 33.96
CA LEU A 623 -10.22 15.98 34.05
C LEU A 623 -10.22 15.02 35.25
N TRP A 624 -9.04 14.59 35.72
CA TRP A 624 -8.93 13.69 36.86
C TRP A 624 -9.33 14.39 38.15
N ASN A 625 -8.88 15.63 38.32
CA ASN A 625 -9.14 16.41 39.52
C ASN A 625 -10.64 16.70 39.71
N THR A 626 -11.43 16.81 38.62
CA THR A 626 -12.89 17.03 38.67
C THR A 626 -13.72 15.78 38.99
N LEU A 627 -13.12 14.61 39.21
CA LEU A 627 -13.84 13.44 39.71
C LEU A 627 -14.04 13.50 41.25
N SER A 628 -15.17 12.97 41.74
CA SER A 628 -15.39 12.82 43.18
C SER A 628 -14.42 11.77 43.79
N PRO A 629 -14.14 11.84 45.10
CA PRO A 629 -13.29 10.86 45.79
C PRO A 629 -13.73 9.41 45.57
N ASP A 630 -15.03 9.12 45.72
CA ASP A 630 -15.63 7.79 45.49
C ASP A 630 -15.34 7.21 44.10
N VAL A 631 -15.21 8.04 43.05
CA VAL A 631 -14.81 7.56 41.72
C VAL A 631 -13.29 7.34 41.62
N LYS A 632 -12.48 8.12 42.35
CA LYS A 632 -11.00 8.01 42.36
C LYS A 632 -10.50 6.80 43.16
N GLU A 633 -11.10 6.52 44.31
CA GLU A 633 -10.70 5.47 45.27
C GLU A 633 -11.00 4.03 44.80
N ASN A 634 -11.66 3.88 43.65
CA ASN A 634 -12.04 2.61 43.05
C ASN A 634 -10.83 1.83 42.48
N ASN A 635 -10.02 1.21 43.34
CA ASN A 635 -8.81 0.44 42.96
C ASN A 635 -9.05 -0.69 41.92
N ASN A 636 -10.29 -1.17 41.76
CA ASN A 636 -10.65 -2.14 40.72
C ASN A 636 -11.05 -1.45 39.39
N TYR A 637 -10.27 -1.70 38.33
CA TYR A 637 -10.48 -1.18 36.96
C TYR A 637 -11.91 -1.33 36.41
N GLN A 638 -12.61 -2.43 36.71
CA GLN A 638 -13.98 -2.68 36.24
C GLN A 638 -15.03 -1.95 37.11
N ALA A 639 -14.74 -1.72 38.38
CA ALA A 639 -15.57 -0.88 39.24
C ALA A 639 -15.41 0.60 38.86
N PHE A 640 -14.16 1.09 38.76
CA PHE A 640 -13.82 2.42 38.25
C PHE A 640 -14.55 2.73 36.93
N ARG A 641 -14.49 1.81 35.95
CA ARG A 641 -15.17 2.00 34.64
C ARG A 641 -16.69 2.05 34.71
N ARG A 642 -17.33 1.41 35.69
CA ARG A 642 -18.79 1.49 35.88
C ARG A 642 -19.15 2.83 36.53
N HIS A 643 -18.52 3.17 37.65
CA HIS A 643 -18.74 4.43 38.37
C HIS A 643 -18.43 5.65 37.50
N LEU A 644 -17.32 5.64 36.74
CA LEU A 644 -16.98 6.70 35.79
C LEU A 644 -17.99 6.82 34.64
N LYS A 645 -18.56 5.70 34.13
CA LYS A 645 -19.62 5.79 33.10
C LYS A 645 -20.86 6.44 33.70
N ALA A 646 -21.26 6.06 34.91
CA ALA A 646 -22.42 6.61 35.60
C ALA A 646 -22.24 8.11 35.89
N ALA A 647 -21.11 8.53 36.47
CA ALA A 647 -20.82 9.93 36.77
C ALA A 647 -20.87 10.82 35.51
N LEU A 648 -20.18 10.43 34.44
CA LEU A 648 -20.21 11.16 33.16
C LEU A 648 -21.57 11.08 32.44
N PHE A 649 -22.45 10.14 32.81
CA PHE A 649 -23.81 10.05 32.26
C PHE A 649 -24.74 11.02 32.99
N ARG A 650 -24.63 11.12 34.31
CA ARG A 650 -25.29 12.17 35.12
C ARG A 650 -24.87 13.57 34.66
N GLU A 651 -23.57 13.83 34.49
CA GLU A 651 -23.03 15.10 33.95
C GLU A 651 -23.50 15.40 32.51
N ALA A 652 -23.75 14.38 31.69
CA ALA A 652 -24.15 14.55 30.29
C ALA A 652 -25.65 14.80 30.08
N PHE A 653 -26.50 14.40 31.03
CA PHE A 653 -27.95 14.34 30.86
C PHE A 653 -28.76 14.99 32.01
N ASN A 654 -28.10 15.51 33.05
CA ASN A 654 -28.70 16.06 34.27
C ASN A 654 -29.72 15.10 34.90
N VAL A 655 -29.23 13.95 35.38
CA VAL A 655 -29.98 12.83 36.00
C VAL A 655 -29.19 12.29 37.19
#